data_AF-A0A7Z6M9U2-F1
#
_entry.id   AF-A0A7Z6M9U2-F1
#
_cell.length_a   1.000
_cell.length_b   1.000
_cell.length_c   1.000
_cell.angle_alpha   90.00
_cell.angle_beta   90.00
_cell.angle_gamma   90.00
#
_symmetry.space_group_name_H-M   'P 1'
#
loop_
_entity.id
_entity.type
_entity.pdbx_description
1 polymer ?
#
loop_
_entity_poly.entity_id
_entity_poly.type
_entity_poly.pdbx_seq_one_letter_code
_entity_poly.pdbx_strand_id
1 'polypeptide(L)'
;MFSDHLVLAGGGHTHALVLLQWAMNPKLKPAGMITLVNKASTTVYSGMFPGVIAGKYKIDEILIDLRKLALKAGVSFVMAEIEGINLKEKKLLLEGRPEIEYSLLSLNIGTKTNINSKLFIRGDKDLAVPIKPFSESYKFIVDQDIHKNDSSAKPFVIIGGGFAGIEIAFSLRKRWPKRPILLKVKSVRNINKNLLRNLKALDIEITQKQPSILYPKLICTGNKSFNWLKDSGLPIDENGRVLTKKTLQVLNYPELFAVGDCGVIKDYPRPSSGVWAVRAAKPLANNLEFITKGLKLEEWKPQRKAIQLLDINIRKKKSKAFISWGEVIIGPFDFLSSLKELIDKQFISKFDLVKDINSDMSSEEEMIKCRGCAAKLAFTPLSSALKKVDLIESSKDDSMNIGILNSDKTLIQSVDGFPSLISDPWLNGRLLAFHSCSDIWACGGSVISAQSLINLPSISNNLQQELLYQVLEGINSALTIQGANLIGGHTLESRKISEEPFSLGIESSLTVNGVIDDKKYFWPKGGMKNGDEILISRSLGTGIIFSAFMNGQVKPYILDNVLKEMNKSQHEIVNYINQLTNLNPRSKIVNACTDITGFGLLGHLSEMLESTNSDQLKMNSEPFKVTLELDNIPLYDGVKELLDKGFESTLAPANQIFLKNIDGDKNLRFELTSNDSSSNRSFYNAMLKILVDPQTCGPLVVCCSSIYSEKLIQQGPWIKIGFISE
;
A
#
# COMPACT_ATOMS: atom_id res chain seq x y z
N MET A 1 31.28 -13.51 -2.52
CA MET A 1 29.98 -14.06 -2.11
C MET A 1 29.13 -14.20 -3.36
N PHE A 2 28.31 -15.26 -3.49
CA PHE A 2 27.60 -15.56 -4.75
C PHE A 2 26.31 -14.74 -4.97
N SER A 3 25.86 -13.93 -4.02
CA SER A 3 24.66 -13.09 -4.18
C SER A 3 24.70 -11.89 -3.22
N ASP A 4 24.88 -10.69 -3.75
CA ASP A 4 24.76 -9.45 -2.95
C ASP A 4 23.29 -8.99 -2.88
N HIS A 5 22.49 -9.31 -3.90
CA HIS A 5 21.06 -8.97 -3.98
C HIS A 5 20.20 -10.15 -4.47
N LEU A 6 19.32 -10.65 -3.59
CA LEU A 6 18.29 -11.65 -3.92
C LEU A 6 16.95 -10.96 -4.13
N VAL A 7 16.37 -11.12 -5.32
CA VAL A 7 15.01 -10.67 -5.63
C VAL A 7 14.04 -11.86 -5.57
N LEU A 8 12.99 -11.73 -4.75
CA LEU A 8 11.85 -12.62 -4.72
C LEU A 8 10.73 -12.00 -5.56
N ALA A 9 10.53 -12.49 -6.78
CA ALA A 9 9.49 -12.03 -7.69
C ALA A 9 8.17 -12.80 -7.44
N GLY A 10 7.21 -12.11 -6.84
CA GLY A 10 5.87 -12.62 -6.53
C GLY A 10 5.75 -13.19 -5.12
N GLY A 11 4.73 -12.77 -4.39
CA GLY A 11 4.41 -13.21 -3.03
C GLY A 11 3.50 -14.43 -2.96
N GLY A 12 3.67 -15.41 -3.85
CA GLY A 12 2.92 -16.67 -3.77
C GLY A 12 3.24 -17.46 -2.49
N HIS A 13 2.44 -18.50 -2.20
CA HIS A 13 2.54 -19.30 -0.96
C HIS A 13 3.97 -19.77 -0.62
N THR A 14 4.78 -20.15 -1.61
CA THR A 14 6.15 -20.61 -1.38
C THR A 14 7.02 -19.51 -0.75
N HIS A 15 7.12 -18.33 -1.39
CA HIS A 15 7.85 -17.19 -0.85
C HIS A 15 7.27 -16.68 0.47
N ALA A 16 5.94 -16.63 0.61
CA ALA A 16 5.34 -16.25 1.90
C ALA A 16 5.82 -17.18 3.04
N LEU A 17 5.89 -18.48 2.81
CA LEU A 17 6.41 -19.43 3.80
C LEU A 17 7.93 -19.32 4.00
N VAL A 18 8.70 -19.00 2.97
CA VAL A 18 10.13 -18.70 3.09
C VAL A 18 10.35 -17.47 3.98
N LEU A 19 9.62 -16.39 3.75
CA LEU A 19 9.67 -15.19 4.59
C LEU A 19 9.25 -15.50 6.02
N LEU A 20 8.20 -16.30 6.23
CA LEU A 20 7.81 -16.75 7.56
C LEU A 20 8.94 -17.53 8.25
N GLN A 21 9.60 -18.43 7.54
CA GLN A 21 10.74 -19.18 8.08
C GLN A 21 11.89 -18.27 8.49
N TRP A 22 12.20 -17.23 7.68
CA TRP A 22 13.23 -16.25 8.02
C TRP A 22 12.82 -15.33 9.17
N ALA A 23 11.56 -14.91 9.23
CA ALA A 23 11.05 -14.12 10.35
C ALA A 23 11.09 -14.90 11.68
N MET A 24 10.81 -16.21 11.65
CA MET A 24 10.88 -17.08 12.83
C MET A 24 12.32 -17.49 13.19
N ASN A 25 13.21 -17.58 12.20
CA ASN A 25 14.61 -17.94 12.41
C ASN A 25 15.52 -17.12 11.47
N PRO A 26 15.87 -15.88 11.85
CA PRO A 26 16.66 -14.98 11.01
C PRO A 26 18.01 -15.55 10.57
N LYS A 27 18.59 -16.50 11.31
CA LYS A 27 19.87 -17.15 10.96
C LYS A 27 19.81 -17.99 9.68
N LEU A 28 18.62 -18.38 9.23
CA LEU A 28 18.40 -19.12 7.98
C LEU A 28 18.26 -18.20 6.76
N LYS A 29 18.18 -16.89 6.98
CA LYS A 29 18.10 -15.91 5.90
C LYS A 29 19.45 -15.81 5.19
N PRO A 30 19.48 -15.80 3.85
CA PRO A 30 20.70 -15.46 3.12
C PRO A 30 21.25 -14.09 3.54
N ALA A 31 22.57 -13.96 3.52
CA ALA A 31 23.23 -12.68 3.70
C ALA A 31 22.99 -11.78 2.47
N GLY A 32 23.16 -10.46 2.65
CA GLY A 32 22.97 -9.48 1.58
C GLY A 32 21.55 -8.90 1.54
N MET A 33 21.31 -8.06 0.53
CA MET A 33 20.02 -7.41 0.35
C MET A 33 19.00 -8.39 -0.22
N ILE A 34 17.77 -8.36 0.31
CA ILE A 34 16.67 -9.15 -0.23
C ILE A 34 15.48 -8.23 -0.50
N THR A 35 14.88 -8.35 -1.69
CA THR A 35 13.69 -7.59 -2.08
C THR A 35 12.57 -8.52 -2.50
N LEU A 36 11.40 -8.44 -1.86
CA LEU A 36 10.15 -9.02 -2.34
C LEU A 36 9.43 -8.01 -3.24
N VAL A 37 9.18 -8.39 -4.48
CA VAL A 37 8.34 -7.64 -5.42
C VAL A 37 6.99 -8.35 -5.56
N ASN A 38 5.89 -7.66 -5.31
CA ASN A 38 4.55 -8.22 -5.55
C ASN A 38 3.56 -7.11 -5.93
N LYS A 39 2.61 -7.43 -6.80
CA LYS A 39 1.61 -6.45 -7.28
C LYS A 39 0.66 -5.88 -6.22
N ALA A 40 0.59 -6.52 -5.05
CA ALA A 40 -0.23 -6.10 -3.93
C ALA A 40 0.51 -6.35 -2.61
N SER A 41 0.19 -5.60 -1.56
CA SER A 41 0.71 -5.80 -0.20
C SER A 41 0.28 -7.14 0.42
N THR A 42 -0.72 -7.79 -0.15
CA THR A 42 -1.28 -9.05 0.36
C THR A 42 -1.34 -10.12 -0.71
N THR A 43 -1.42 -11.38 -0.27
CA THR A 43 -1.78 -12.51 -1.12
C THR A 43 -2.93 -13.28 -0.51
N VAL A 44 -3.80 -13.83 -1.37
CA VAL A 44 -4.98 -14.60 -0.93
C VAL A 44 -4.60 -16.05 -0.74
N TYR A 45 -4.90 -16.61 0.43
CA TYR A 45 -4.85 -18.06 0.63
C TYR A 45 -6.03 -18.73 -0.09
N SER A 46 -5.77 -19.15 -1.33
CA SER A 46 -6.81 -19.61 -2.25
C SER A 46 -7.64 -20.79 -1.75
N GLY A 47 -7.11 -21.59 -0.81
CA GLY A 47 -7.81 -22.74 -0.23
C GLY A 47 -9.07 -22.38 0.56
N MET A 48 -9.14 -21.15 1.10
CA MET A 48 -10.28 -20.64 1.86
C MET A 48 -11.22 -19.74 1.05
N PHE A 49 -10.85 -19.36 -0.18
CA PHE A 49 -11.65 -18.46 -1.02
C PHE A 49 -13.09 -18.97 -1.28
N PRO A 50 -13.33 -20.28 -1.54
CA PRO A 50 -14.69 -20.79 -1.62
C PRO A 50 -15.50 -20.60 -0.32
N GLY A 51 -14.83 -20.63 0.84
CA GLY A 51 -15.45 -20.32 2.14
C GLY A 51 -15.87 -18.86 2.25
N VAL A 52 -15.09 -17.92 1.72
CA VAL A 52 -15.46 -16.48 1.66
C VAL A 52 -16.72 -16.28 0.81
N ILE A 53 -16.77 -16.88 -0.37
CA ILE A 53 -17.96 -16.81 -1.24
C ILE A 53 -19.19 -17.36 -0.51
N ALA A 54 -19.02 -18.48 0.20
CA ALA A 54 -20.05 -19.13 0.99
C ALA A 54 -20.46 -18.37 2.28
N GLY A 55 -19.83 -17.22 2.58
CA GLY A 55 -20.07 -16.41 3.77
C GLY A 55 -19.55 -17.03 5.07
N LYS A 56 -18.58 -17.96 4.98
CA LYS A 56 -17.95 -18.61 6.14
C LYS A 56 -16.85 -17.77 6.77
N TYR A 57 -16.16 -16.98 5.96
CA TYR A 57 -15.05 -16.11 6.36
C TYR A 57 -15.22 -14.75 5.67
N LYS A 58 -14.72 -13.68 6.28
CA LYS A 58 -14.46 -12.41 5.58
C LYS A 58 -13.21 -12.55 4.71
N ILE A 59 -13.12 -11.73 3.67
CA ILE A 59 -11.95 -11.75 2.78
C ILE A 59 -10.65 -11.44 3.54
N ASP A 60 -10.70 -10.52 4.50
CA ASP A 60 -9.54 -10.11 5.31
C ASP A 60 -8.95 -11.25 6.16
N GLU A 61 -9.77 -12.24 6.54
CA GLU A 61 -9.34 -13.40 7.34
C GLU A 61 -8.50 -14.40 6.54
N ILE A 62 -8.41 -14.25 5.21
CA ILE A 62 -7.68 -15.17 4.33
C ILE A 62 -6.53 -14.48 3.58
N LEU A 63 -6.24 -13.23 3.93
CA LEU A 63 -5.12 -12.46 3.39
C LEU A 63 -3.86 -12.72 4.21
N ILE A 64 -2.76 -12.93 3.51
CA ILE A 64 -1.42 -12.94 4.09
C ILE A 64 -0.80 -11.58 3.78
N ASP A 65 -0.47 -10.82 4.82
CA ASP A 65 0.21 -9.53 4.73
C ASP A 65 1.69 -9.73 4.39
N LEU A 66 2.04 -9.54 3.12
CA LEU A 66 3.38 -9.73 2.61
C LEU A 66 4.32 -8.60 3.04
N ARG A 67 3.82 -7.37 3.18
CA ARG A 67 4.65 -6.23 3.58
C ARG A 67 5.14 -6.40 5.01
N LYS A 68 4.22 -6.70 5.94
CA LYS A 68 4.57 -6.96 7.34
C LYS A 68 5.48 -8.18 7.47
N LEU A 69 5.19 -9.24 6.72
CA LEU A 69 5.99 -10.47 6.74
C LEU A 69 7.40 -10.24 6.21
N ALA A 70 7.55 -9.49 5.10
CA ALA A 70 8.84 -9.11 4.55
C ALA A 70 9.63 -8.24 5.54
N LEU A 71 8.99 -7.22 6.14
CA LEU A 71 9.64 -6.35 7.12
C LEU A 71 10.21 -7.15 8.30
N LYS A 72 9.43 -8.06 8.88
CA LYS A 72 9.89 -8.92 9.99
C LYS A 72 10.92 -9.96 9.60
N ALA A 73 11.00 -10.30 8.31
CA ALA A 73 12.06 -11.13 7.78
C ALA A 73 13.32 -10.32 7.39
N GLY A 74 13.37 -9.01 7.63
CA GLY A 74 14.49 -8.16 7.18
C GLY A 74 14.57 -8.01 5.65
N VAL A 75 13.43 -8.13 4.96
CA VAL A 75 13.31 -8.08 3.49
C VAL A 75 12.61 -6.79 3.05
N SER A 76 13.18 -6.11 2.04
CA SER A 76 12.55 -4.93 1.44
C SER A 76 11.31 -5.33 0.66
N PHE A 77 10.24 -4.54 0.73
CA PHE A 77 8.99 -4.83 0.04
C PHE A 77 8.65 -3.76 -0.99
N VAL A 78 8.55 -4.18 -2.25
CA VAL A 78 8.22 -3.34 -3.40
C VAL A 78 6.86 -3.76 -3.94
N MET A 79 5.92 -2.80 -3.98
CA MET A 79 4.60 -3.03 -4.55
C MET A 79 4.56 -2.60 -6.02
N ALA A 80 4.67 -3.57 -6.94
CA ALA A 80 4.70 -3.33 -8.38
C ALA A 80 4.24 -4.55 -9.18
N GLU A 81 3.64 -4.31 -10.36
CA GLU A 81 3.38 -5.37 -11.35
C GLU A 81 4.70 -5.71 -12.06
N ILE A 82 4.94 -7.01 -12.26
CA ILE A 82 6.11 -7.52 -12.97
C ILE A 82 5.74 -7.76 -14.42
N GLU A 83 6.43 -7.07 -15.33
CA GLU A 83 6.16 -7.13 -16.77
C GLU A 83 7.14 -7.99 -17.54
N GLY A 84 8.31 -8.28 -16.96
CA GLY A 84 9.32 -9.04 -17.66
C GLY A 84 10.61 -9.23 -16.88
N ILE A 85 11.56 -9.89 -17.52
CA ILE A 85 12.93 -10.10 -17.00
C ILE A 85 13.88 -9.89 -18.18
N ASN A 86 14.91 -9.06 -17.98
CA ASN A 86 16.06 -9.00 -18.87
C ASN A 86 17.13 -9.96 -18.35
N LEU A 87 17.24 -11.13 -18.98
CA LEU A 87 18.18 -12.18 -18.56
C LEU A 87 19.65 -11.80 -18.80
N LYS A 88 19.93 -10.93 -19.78
CA LYS A 88 21.29 -10.51 -20.13
C LYS A 88 21.84 -9.51 -19.11
N GLU A 89 21.01 -8.53 -18.76
CA GLU A 89 21.37 -7.47 -17.80
C GLU A 89 21.02 -7.84 -16.35
N LYS A 90 20.37 -8.99 -16.13
CA LYS A 90 19.89 -9.46 -14.82
C LYS A 90 19.01 -8.43 -14.11
N LYS A 91 17.99 -7.97 -14.82
CA LYS A 91 17.03 -6.97 -14.33
C LYS A 91 15.60 -7.50 -14.33
N LEU A 92 14.86 -7.23 -13.27
CA LEU A 92 13.42 -7.47 -13.19
C LEU A 92 12.69 -6.21 -13.67
N LEU A 93 11.86 -6.33 -14.71
CA LEU A 93 11.15 -5.21 -15.32
C LEU A 93 9.81 -5.00 -14.63
N LEU A 94 9.52 -3.74 -14.26
CA LEU A 94 8.37 -3.35 -13.46
C LEU A 94 7.53 -2.29 -14.16
N GLU A 95 6.22 -2.34 -13.99
CA GLU A 95 5.31 -1.34 -14.57
C GLU A 95 5.43 0.01 -13.86
N GLY A 96 5.63 1.09 -14.63
CA GLY A 96 5.54 2.48 -14.14
C GLY A 96 6.66 2.92 -13.20
N ARG A 97 7.76 2.16 -13.11
CA ARG A 97 8.92 2.47 -12.27
C ARG A 97 10.20 1.82 -12.82
N PRO A 98 11.39 2.19 -12.35
CA PRO A 98 12.64 1.56 -12.73
C PRO A 98 12.64 0.05 -12.50
N GLU A 99 13.39 -0.67 -13.34
CA GLU A 99 13.76 -2.06 -13.09
C GLU A 99 14.52 -2.24 -11.77
N ILE A 100 14.63 -3.49 -11.31
CA ILE A 100 15.46 -3.86 -10.16
C ILE A 100 16.54 -4.84 -10.62
N GLU A 101 17.81 -4.51 -10.39
CA GLU A 101 18.93 -5.42 -10.64
C GLU A 101 18.88 -6.61 -9.67
N TYR A 102 19.34 -7.79 -10.10
CA TYR A 102 19.46 -8.94 -9.22
C TYR A 102 20.75 -9.72 -9.46
N SER A 103 21.31 -10.26 -8.38
CA SER A 103 22.35 -11.29 -8.47
C SER A 103 21.75 -12.70 -8.41
N LEU A 104 20.64 -12.85 -7.69
CA LEU A 104 19.85 -14.07 -7.59
C LEU A 104 18.36 -13.72 -7.69
N LEU A 105 17.59 -14.49 -8.46
CA LEU A 105 16.15 -14.24 -8.63
C LEU A 105 15.34 -15.51 -8.43
N SER A 106 14.30 -15.43 -7.62
CA SER A 106 13.33 -16.52 -7.43
C SER A 106 11.95 -16.08 -7.92
N LEU A 107 11.33 -16.88 -8.80
CA LEU A 107 10.02 -16.64 -9.38
C LEU A 107 8.93 -17.42 -8.64
N ASN A 108 7.90 -16.71 -8.18
CA ASN A 108 6.71 -17.25 -7.54
C ASN A 108 5.50 -16.32 -7.77
N ILE A 109 5.35 -15.89 -9.03
CA ILE A 109 4.33 -14.94 -9.49
C ILE A 109 2.94 -15.56 -9.66
N GLY A 110 2.82 -16.89 -9.49
CA GLY A 110 1.57 -17.62 -9.63
C GLY A 110 1.15 -17.78 -11.10
N THR A 111 -0.16 -17.77 -11.36
CA THR A 111 -0.75 -18.00 -12.68
C THR A 111 -2.01 -17.16 -12.89
N LYS A 112 -2.37 -16.92 -14.16
CA LYS A 112 -3.64 -16.33 -14.59
C LYS A 112 -4.68 -17.43 -14.88
N THR A 113 -5.96 -17.07 -14.87
CA THR A 113 -7.01 -17.98 -15.37
C THR A 113 -6.85 -18.20 -16.87
N ASN A 114 -7.01 -19.45 -17.33
CA ASN A 114 -6.92 -19.78 -18.74
C ASN A 114 -8.18 -19.34 -19.51
N ILE A 115 -8.15 -18.13 -20.02
CA ILE A 115 -9.20 -17.53 -20.85
C ILE A 115 -8.98 -18.01 -22.30
N ASN A 116 -9.70 -19.05 -22.74
CA ASN A 116 -9.67 -19.46 -24.15
C ASN A 116 -10.54 -18.50 -24.97
N SER A 117 -9.94 -17.77 -25.92
CA SER A 117 -10.62 -16.76 -26.75
C SER A 117 -11.85 -17.29 -27.49
N LYS A 118 -11.89 -18.59 -27.83
CA LYS A 118 -13.05 -19.25 -28.46
C LYS A 118 -14.28 -19.36 -27.56
N LEU A 119 -14.16 -19.09 -26.26
CA LEU A 119 -15.27 -19.09 -25.30
C LEU A 119 -15.97 -17.73 -25.18
N PHE A 120 -15.41 -16.67 -25.76
CA PHE A 120 -15.92 -15.30 -25.63
C PHE A 120 -16.53 -14.82 -26.95
N ILE A 121 -17.73 -14.28 -26.88
CA ILE A 121 -18.41 -13.61 -27.99
C ILE A 121 -18.22 -12.09 -27.82
N ARG A 122 -18.18 -11.32 -28.91
CA ARG A 122 -18.21 -9.84 -28.89
C ARG A 122 -19.50 -9.39 -28.16
N GLY A 123 -19.39 -9.16 -26.85
CA GLY A 123 -20.52 -8.89 -25.94
C GLY A 123 -20.30 -9.38 -24.50
N ASP A 124 -19.35 -10.31 -24.28
CA ASP A 124 -19.04 -10.87 -22.94
C ASP A 124 -18.15 -9.98 -22.05
N LYS A 125 -17.62 -8.86 -22.57
CA LYS A 125 -16.55 -8.08 -21.91
C LYS A 125 -16.92 -7.57 -20.52
N ASP A 126 -18.19 -7.24 -20.30
CA ASP A 126 -18.65 -6.64 -19.03
C ASP A 126 -19.34 -7.66 -18.10
N LEU A 127 -19.50 -8.91 -18.55
CA LEU A 127 -20.25 -9.94 -17.83
C LEU A 127 -19.44 -11.21 -17.55
N ALA A 128 -18.22 -11.35 -18.07
CA ALA A 128 -17.40 -12.54 -17.87
C ALA A 128 -16.08 -12.21 -17.16
N VAL A 129 -15.97 -12.60 -15.89
CA VAL A 129 -14.82 -12.29 -15.03
C VAL A 129 -14.02 -13.56 -14.71
N PRO A 130 -12.68 -13.55 -14.82
CA PRO A 130 -11.86 -14.68 -14.40
C PRO A 130 -11.83 -14.83 -12.87
N ILE A 131 -11.71 -16.07 -12.40
CA ILE A 131 -11.59 -16.34 -10.95
C ILE A 131 -10.31 -15.73 -10.33
N LYS A 132 -9.24 -15.58 -11.12
CA LYS A 132 -8.01 -14.89 -10.72
C LYS A 132 -7.86 -13.62 -11.57
N PRO A 133 -7.58 -12.45 -10.96
CA PRO A 133 -7.30 -12.27 -9.52
C PRO A 133 -8.55 -12.35 -8.65
N PHE A 134 -8.38 -12.90 -7.43
CA PHE A 134 -9.50 -13.17 -6.53
C PHE A 134 -10.25 -11.92 -6.08
N SER A 135 -9.56 -10.78 -5.91
CA SER A 135 -10.15 -9.49 -5.54
C SER A 135 -11.21 -9.03 -6.54
N GLU A 136 -10.89 -9.02 -7.84
CA GLU A 136 -11.82 -8.66 -8.91
C GLU A 136 -13.00 -9.63 -8.99
N SER A 137 -12.71 -10.94 -8.93
CA SER A 137 -13.75 -11.96 -8.96
C SER A 137 -14.70 -11.87 -7.76
N TYR A 138 -14.19 -11.53 -6.59
CA TYR A 138 -14.99 -11.37 -5.37
C TYR A 138 -15.88 -10.14 -5.46
N LYS A 139 -15.34 -9.00 -5.91
CA LYS A 139 -16.13 -7.79 -6.17
C LYS A 139 -17.29 -8.09 -7.14
N PHE A 140 -17.00 -8.77 -8.24
CA PHE A 140 -18.02 -9.18 -9.20
C PHE A 140 -19.10 -10.08 -8.58
N ILE A 141 -18.73 -11.02 -7.70
CA ILE A 141 -19.71 -11.87 -6.99
C ILE A 141 -20.56 -11.03 -6.02
N VAL A 142 -19.96 -10.08 -5.30
CA VAL A 142 -20.68 -9.21 -4.35
C VAL A 142 -21.67 -8.31 -5.09
N ASP A 143 -21.28 -7.71 -6.21
CA ASP A 143 -22.17 -6.88 -7.04
C ASP A 143 -23.42 -7.65 -7.53
N GLN A 144 -23.29 -8.98 -7.59
CA GLN A 144 -24.32 -9.91 -8.05
C GLN A 144 -25.26 -10.39 -6.92
N ASP A 145 -25.02 -10.00 -5.67
CA ASP A 145 -25.85 -10.36 -4.52
C ASP A 145 -27.25 -9.74 -4.54
N ILE A 146 -27.45 -8.68 -5.31
CA ILE A 146 -28.78 -8.07 -5.50
C ILE A 146 -29.81 -9.09 -6.02
N HIS A 147 -29.35 -10.13 -6.73
CA HIS A 147 -30.19 -11.20 -7.28
C HIS A 147 -30.21 -12.48 -6.43
N LYS A 148 -29.62 -12.49 -5.22
CA LYS A 148 -29.43 -13.71 -4.41
C LYS A 148 -30.71 -14.53 -4.15
N ASN A 149 -31.83 -13.83 -4.01
CA ASN A 149 -33.15 -14.38 -3.68
C ASN A 149 -34.14 -14.35 -4.85
N ASP A 150 -33.67 -14.02 -6.05
CA ASP A 150 -34.51 -13.88 -7.24
C ASP A 150 -34.37 -15.13 -8.14
N SER A 151 -35.43 -15.93 -8.20
CA SER A 151 -35.50 -17.12 -9.07
C SER A 151 -35.75 -16.79 -10.53
N SER A 152 -36.20 -15.56 -10.83
CA SER A 152 -36.42 -15.06 -12.20
C SER A 152 -35.18 -14.36 -12.78
N ALA A 153 -34.20 -14.06 -11.93
CA ALA A 153 -32.93 -13.47 -12.36
C ALA A 153 -32.24 -14.33 -13.41
N LYS A 154 -31.49 -13.67 -14.29
CA LYS A 154 -30.63 -14.35 -15.26
C LYS A 154 -29.69 -15.33 -14.54
N PRO A 155 -29.56 -16.58 -15.02
CA PRO A 155 -28.66 -17.56 -14.43
C PRO A 155 -27.24 -17.03 -14.30
N PHE A 156 -26.60 -17.29 -13.16
CA PHE A 156 -25.17 -17.04 -13.00
C PHE A 156 -24.39 -18.27 -13.47
N VAL A 157 -23.44 -18.06 -14.37
CA VAL A 157 -22.74 -19.15 -15.05
C VAL A 157 -21.35 -19.33 -14.47
N ILE A 158 -20.97 -20.57 -14.21
CA ILE A 158 -19.60 -20.96 -13.83
C ILE A 158 -19.03 -21.76 -14.98
N ILE A 159 -17.92 -21.30 -15.56
CA ILE A 159 -17.28 -21.98 -16.69
C ILE A 159 -16.09 -22.79 -16.18
N GLY A 160 -16.20 -24.11 -16.17
CA GLY A 160 -15.13 -25.03 -15.77
C GLY A 160 -15.59 -26.09 -14.78
N GLY A 161 -15.50 -27.36 -15.17
CA GLY A 161 -15.90 -28.51 -14.36
C GLY A 161 -14.78 -29.16 -13.52
N GLY A 162 -13.68 -28.43 -13.29
CA GLY A 162 -12.63 -28.89 -12.37
C GLY A 162 -13.02 -28.68 -10.90
N PHE A 163 -12.25 -29.23 -9.96
CA PHE A 163 -12.53 -29.13 -8.52
C PHE A 163 -12.81 -27.69 -8.06
N ALA A 164 -11.98 -26.71 -8.46
CA ALA A 164 -12.20 -25.32 -8.10
C ALA A 164 -13.55 -24.78 -8.61
N GLY A 165 -13.91 -25.04 -9.87
CA GLY A 165 -15.20 -24.59 -10.42
C GLY A 165 -16.41 -25.24 -9.74
N ILE A 166 -16.30 -26.54 -9.40
CA ILE A 166 -17.33 -27.27 -8.67
C ILE A 166 -17.48 -26.74 -7.23
N GLU A 167 -16.37 -26.45 -6.53
CA GLU A 167 -16.40 -25.89 -5.17
C GLU A 167 -17.09 -24.52 -5.16
N ILE A 168 -16.72 -23.68 -6.12
CA ILE A 168 -17.32 -22.36 -6.31
C ILE A 168 -18.82 -22.49 -6.57
N ALA A 169 -19.27 -23.49 -7.33
CA ALA A 169 -20.70 -23.74 -7.55
C ALA A 169 -21.44 -24.08 -6.26
N PHE A 170 -20.86 -24.95 -5.41
CA PHE A 170 -21.43 -25.24 -4.10
C PHE A 170 -21.46 -24.00 -3.19
N SER A 171 -20.38 -23.23 -3.16
CA SER A 171 -20.31 -22.00 -2.38
C SER A 171 -21.31 -20.93 -2.83
N LEU A 172 -21.48 -20.74 -4.14
CA LEU A 172 -22.46 -19.81 -4.68
C LEU A 172 -23.90 -20.25 -4.41
N ARG A 173 -24.20 -21.55 -4.44
CA ARG A 173 -25.54 -22.02 -4.04
C ARG A 173 -25.85 -21.69 -2.58
N LYS A 174 -24.88 -21.75 -1.68
CA LYS A 174 -25.08 -21.28 -0.29
C LYS A 174 -25.32 -19.76 -0.24
N ARG A 175 -24.53 -18.99 -0.98
CA ARG A 175 -24.64 -17.51 -1.03
C ARG A 175 -25.96 -17.04 -1.65
N TRP A 176 -26.41 -17.73 -2.70
CA TRP A 176 -27.59 -17.40 -3.50
C TRP A 176 -28.61 -18.54 -3.47
N PRO A 177 -29.50 -18.56 -2.45
CA PRO A 177 -30.37 -19.70 -2.20
C PRO A 177 -31.39 -19.95 -3.31
N LYS A 178 -31.82 -18.90 -4.03
CA LYS A 178 -32.88 -19.00 -5.06
C LYS A 178 -32.41 -18.69 -6.48
N ARG A 179 -31.30 -17.95 -6.64
CA ARG A 179 -30.80 -17.58 -7.96
C ARG A 179 -30.49 -18.83 -8.81
N PRO A 180 -30.86 -18.88 -10.10
CA PRO A 180 -30.44 -19.97 -10.97
C PRO A 180 -28.91 -19.98 -11.16
N ILE A 181 -28.29 -21.16 -11.05
CA ILE A 181 -26.84 -21.35 -11.22
C ILE A 181 -26.60 -22.41 -12.29
N LEU A 182 -25.75 -22.08 -13.26
CA LEU A 182 -25.42 -22.94 -14.39
C LEU A 182 -23.93 -23.27 -14.39
N LEU A 183 -23.58 -24.55 -14.27
CA LEU A 183 -22.21 -25.04 -14.39
C LEU A 183 -21.95 -25.53 -15.83
N LYS A 184 -21.18 -24.74 -16.57
CA LYS A 184 -20.73 -25.06 -17.93
C LYS A 184 -19.48 -25.93 -17.88
N VAL A 185 -19.58 -27.13 -18.46
CA VAL A 185 -18.48 -28.11 -18.50
C VAL A 185 -18.18 -28.56 -19.94
N LYS A 186 -16.96 -29.05 -20.18
CA LYS A 186 -16.59 -29.67 -21.47
C LYS A 186 -17.33 -30.99 -21.68
N SER A 187 -17.27 -31.87 -20.67
CA SER A 187 -17.90 -33.19 -20.68
C SER A 187 -18.41 -33.54 -19.30
N VAL A 188 -19.68 -33.94 -19.22
CA VAL A 188 -20.28 -34.44 -17.96
C VAL A 188 -19.62 -35.76 -17.54
N ARG A 189 -19.09 -36.55 -18.49
CA ARG A 189 -18.38 -37.81 -18.21
C ARG A 189 -17.12 -37.62 -17.38
N ASN A 190 -16.54 -36.42 -17.38
CA ASN A 190 -15.31 -36.10 -16.63
C ASN A 190 -15.59 -35.72 -15.17
N ILE A 191 -16.86 -35.63 -14.77
CA ILE A 191 -17.26 -35.33 -13.39
C ILE A 191 -17.57 -36.63 -12.68
N ASN A 192 -17.05 -36.80 -11.48
CA ASN A 192 -17.36 -37.96 -10.65
C ASN A 192 -18.88 -38.07 -10.39
N LYS A 193 -19.43 -39.29 -10.47
CA LYS A 193 -20.87 -39.55 -10.32
C LYS A 193 -21.46 -39.02 -9.00
N ASN A 194 -20.72 -39.06 -7.90
CA ASN A 194 -21.17 -38.57 -6.60
C ASN A 194 -21.21 -37.03 -6.56
N LEU A 195 -20.21 -36.36 -7.14
CA LEU A 195 -20.22 -34.90 -7.32
C LEU A 195 -21.41 -34.47 -8.18
N LEU A 196 -21.64 -35.17 -9.30
CA LEU A 196 -22.74 -34.90 -10.21
C LEU A 196 -24.11 -35.01 -9.52
N ARG A 197 -24.30 -36.06 -8.70
CA ARG A 197 -25.53 -36.24 -7.90
C ARG A 197 -25.76 -35.07 -6.93
N ASN A 198 -24.71 -34.61 -6.24
CA ASN A 198 -24.82 -33.51 -5.28
C ASN A 198 -25.03 -32.14 -5.94
N LEU A 199 -24.43 -31.89 -7.11
CA LEU A 199 -24.71 -30.68 -7.90
C LEU A 199 -26.19 -30.62 -8.28
N LYS A 200 -26.75 -31.74 -8.78
CA LYS A 200 -28.17 -31.83 -9.13
C LYS A 200 -29.10 -31.68 -7.91
N ALA A 201 -28.75 -32.31 -6.79
CA ALA A 201 -29.52 -32.22 -5.55
C ALA A 201 -29.53 -30.81 -4.92
N LEU A 202 -28.64 -29.92 -5.38
CA LEU A 202 -28.55 -28.53 -4.96
C LEU A 202 -29.05 -27.56 -6.04
N ASP A 203 -29.83 -28.06 -7.01
CA ASP A 203 -30.42 -27.27 -8.10
C ASP A 203 -29.37 -26.48 -8.89
N ILE A 204 -28.17 -27.05 -9.06
CA ILE A 204 -27.14 -26.49 -9.95
C ILE A 204 -27.29 -27.19 -11.30
N GLU A 205 -27.75 -26.44 -12.30
CA GLU A 205 -27.92 -26.96 -13.65
C GLU A 205 -26.55 -27.17 -14.31
N ILE A 206 -26.38 -28.24 -15.09
CA ILE A 206 -25.12 -28.55 -15.76
C ILE A 206 -25.37 -28.58 -17.26
N THR A 207 -24.54 -27.85 -18.00
CA THR A 207 -24.67 -27.77 -19.46
C THR A 207 -23.35 -28.00 -20.18
N GLN A 208 -23.45 -28.62 -21.36
CA GLN A 208 -22.39 -28.69 -22.35
C GLN A 208 -22.61 -27.71 -23.51
N LYS A 209 -23.77 -27.02 -23.57
CA LYS A 209 -24.09 -26.00 -24.59
C LYS A 209 -23.51 -24.64 -24.19
N GLN A 210 -23.23 -23.75 -25.14
CA GLN A 210 -22.75 -22.42 -24.78
C GLN A 210 -23.86 -21.64 -24.07
N PRO A 211 -23.56 -20.98 -22.94
CA PRO A 211 -24.53 -20.16 -22.23
C PRO A 211 -24.82 -18.87 -23.01
N SER A 212 -25.95 -18.22 -22.73
CA SER A 212 -26.29 -16.92 -23.32
C SER A 212 -25.22 -15.87 -23.02
N ILE A 213 -24.92 -15.01 -24.00
CA ILE A 213 -24.01 -13.86 -23.83
C ILE A 213 -24.49 -12.88 -22.75
N LEU A 214 -25.81 -12.81 -22.53
CA LEU A 214 -26.43 -11.89 -21.55
C LEU A 214 -26.30 -12.36 -20.09
N TYR A 215 -25.79 -13.56 -19.85
CA TYR A 215 -25.65 -14.09 -18.49
C TYR A 215 -24.31 -13.69 -17.87
N PRO A 216 -24.27 -13.31 -16.58
CA PRO A 216 -23.01 -13.11 -15.86
C PRO A 216 -22.28 -14.43 -15.69
N LYS A 217 -20.96 -14.42 -15.88
CA LYS A 217 -20.11 -15.60 -15.98
C LYS A 217 -18.85 -15.44 -15.13
N LEU A 218 -18.52 -16.47 -14.37
CA LEU A 218 -17.26 -16.61 -13.65
C LEU A 218 -16.43 -17.73 -14.29
N ILE A 219 -15.21 -17.41 -14.70
CA ILE A 219 -14.37 -18.32 -15.49
C ILE A 219 -13.40 -19.05 -14.55
N CYS A 220 -13.54 -20.37 -14.48
CA CYS A 220 -12.78 -21.31 -13.65
C CYS A 220 -12.07 -22.39 -14.51
N THR A 221 -11.61 -22.04 -15.71
CA THR A 221 -11.11 -22.96 -16.76
C THR A 221 -9.65 -23.43 -16.60
N GLY A 222 -9.14 -23.47 -15.37
CA GLY A 222 -7.76 -23.84 -15.07
C GLY A 222 -6.78 -22.67 -15.15
N ASN A 223 -5.50 -22.97 -14.98
CA ASN A 223 -4.43 -21.98 -14.88
C ASN A 223 -3.62 -21.88 -16.18
N LYS A 224 -3.11 -20.69 -16.47
CA LYS A 224 -2.16 -20.38 -17.54
C LYS A 224 -1.09 -19.42 -17.01
N SER A 225 0.12 -19.54 -17.51
CA SER A 225 1.21 -18.60 -17.24
C SER A 225 0.91 -17.17 -17.72
N PHE A 226 1.68 -16.21 -17.20
CA PHE A 226 1.72 -14.84 -17.70
C PHE A 226 2.36 -14.81 -19.10
N ASN A 227 1.89 -13.92 -19.98
CA ASN A 227 2.37 -13.87 -21.36
C ASN A 227 3.86 -13.56 -21.44
N TRP A 228 4.34 -12.59 -20.65
CA TRP A 228 5.73 -12.17 -20.66
C TRP A 228 6.73 -13.29 -20.33
N LEU A 229 6.33 -14.34 -19.59
CA LEU A 229 7.19 -15.49 -19.35
C LEU A 229 7.57 -16.21 -20.65
N LYS A 230 6.66 -16.21 -21.64
CA LYS A 230 6.95 -16.77 -22.97
C LYS A 230 7.95 -15.91 -23.74
N ASP A 231 7.84 -14.59 -23.56
CA ASP A 231 8.67 -13.62 -24.26
C ASP A 231 10.05 -13.44 -23.57
N SER A 232 10.19 -13.93 -22.33
CA SER A 232 11.41 -13.80 -21.51
C SER A 232 12.60 -14.65 -21.98
N GLY A 233 12.39 -15.66 -22.83
CA GLY A 233 13.43 -16.62 -23.23
C GLY A 233 13.75 -17.70 -22.18
N LEU A 234 12.99 -17.76 -21.08
CA LEU A 234 13.09 -18.84 -20.09
C LEU A 234 12.61 -20.18 -20.67
N PRO A 235 13.20 -21.31 -20.25
CA PRO A 235 12.72 -22.63 -20.65
C PRO A 235 11.35 -22.89 -20.02
N ILE A 236 10.32 -23.15 -20.83
CA ILE A 236 8.93 -23.31 -20.39
C ILE A 236 8.28 -24.60 -20.87
N ASP A 237 7.26 -25.07 -20.15
CA ASP A 237 6.39 -26.19 -20.57
C ASP A 237 5.27 -25.73 -21.51
N GLU A 238 4.43 -26.67 -21.97
CA GLU A 238 3.27 -26.41 -22.85
C GLU A 238 2.23 -25.42 -22.25
N ASN A 239 2.18 -25.30 -20.92
CA ASN A 239 1.32 -24.36 -20.21
C ASN A 239 2.02 -23.02 -19.92
N GLY A 240 3.27 -22.88 -20.38
CA GLY A 240 4.16 -21.74 -20.20
C GLY A 240 4.74 -21.60 -18.80
N ARG A 241 4.80 -22.68 -18.01
CA ARG A 241 5.46 -22.69 -16.70
C ARG A 241 6.96 -22.91 -16.86
N VAL A 242 7.76 -22.22 -16.06
CA VAL A 242 9.22 -22.27 -16.08
C VAL A 242 9.72 -23.65 -15.65
N LEU A 243 10.53 -24.28 -16.49
CA LEU A 243 11.12 -25.59 -16.26
C LEU A 243 12.31 -25.48 -15.29
N THR A 244 12.30 -26.33 -14.28
CA THR A 244 13.36 -26.37 -13.25
C THR A 244 13.99 -27.75 -13.09
N LYS A 245 15.20 -27.76 -12.52
CA LYS A 245 15.86 -28.94 -11.95
C LYS A 245 15.18 -29.36 -10.65
N LYS A 246 15.56 -30.51 -10.11
CA LYS A 246 15.12 -30.97 -8.77
C LYS A 246 15.57 -30.03 -7.64
N THR A 247 16.60 -29.24 -7.88
CA THR A 247 17.08 -28.19 -6.97
C THR A 247 16.25 -26.90 -7.04
N LEU A 248 15.16 -26.89 -7.83
CA LEU A 248 14.30 -25.72 -8.10
C LEU A 248 14.96 -24.60 -8.94
N GLN A 249 16.23 -24.75 -9.29
CA GLN A 249 16.89 -23.87 -10.25
C GLN A 249 16.29 -24.00 -11.64
N VAL A 250 16.12 -22.89 -12.34
CA VAL A 250 15.71 -22.86 -13.73
C VAL A 250 16.76 -23.56 -14.59
N LEU A 251 16.33 -24.30 -15.62
CA LEU A 251 17.26 -24.97 -16.52
C LEU A 251 18.15 -23.94 -17.22
N ASN A 252 19.46 -24.21 -17.27
CA ASN A 252 20.49 -23.36 -17.87
C ASN A 252 20.74 -22.00 -17.20
N TYR A 253 20.04 -21.66 -16.12
CA TYR A 253 20.21 -20.42 -15.36
C TYR A 253 20.42 -20.73 -13.86
N PRO A 254 21.66 -20.99 -13.42
CA PRO A 254 21.94 -21.38 -12.02
C PRO A 254 21.56 -20.32 -10.98
N GLU A 255 21.53 -19.05 -11.36
CA GLU A 255 21.15 -17.90 -10.52
C GLU A 255 19.63 -17.67 -10.45
N LEU A 256 18.83 -18.48 -11.16
CA LEU A 256 17.38 -18.35 -11.20
C LEU A 256 16.69 -19.54 -10.56
N PHE A 257 15.66 -19.28 -9.77
CA PHE A 257 14.75 -20.27 -9.20
C PHE A 257 13.33 -20.03 -9.69
N ALA A 258 12.52 -21.09 -9.81
CA ALA A 258 11.09 -20.96 -10.06
C ALA A 258 10.28 -21.98 -9.26
N VAL A 259 9.27 -21.49 -8.54
CA VAL A 259 8.45 -22.29 -7.61
C VAL A 259 6.97 -21.94 -7.76
N GLY A 260 6.14 -22.55 -6.91
CA GLY A 260 4.70 -22.32 -6.92
C GLY A 260 4.05 -22.76 -8.24
N ASP A 261 3.03 -22.04 -8.66
CA ASP A 261 2.28 -22.38 -9.88
C ASP A 261 3.01 -21.98 -11.18
N CYS A 262 4.01 -21.09 -11.11
CA CYS A 262 4.78 -20.67 -12.29
C CYS A 262 5.97 -21.57 -12.58
N GLY A 263 6.48 -22.35 -11.62
CA GLY A 263 7.57 -23.30 -11.80
C GLY A 263 7.09 -24.75 -11.94
N VAL A 264 7.85 -25.57 -12.67
CA VAL A 264 7.63 -27.02 -12.74
C VAL A 264 8.95 -27.78 -12.91
N ILE A 265 9.16 -28.80 -12.08
CA ILE A 265 10.34 -29.67 -12.19
C ILE A 265 10.20 -30.55 -13.43
N LYS A 266 11.16 -30.44 -14.37
CA LYS A 266 11.12 -31.12 -15.67
C LYS A 266 10.92 -32.64 -15.53
N ASP A 267 11.66 -33.27 -14.62
CA ASP A 267 11.63 -34.72 -14.42
C ASP A 267 10.41 -35.21 -13.64
N TYR A 268 9.76 -34.31 -12.90
CA TYR A 268 8.64 -34.63 -12.00
C TYR A 268 7.50 -33.62 -12.15
N PRO A 269 6.87 -33.52 -13.33
CA PRO A 269 5.81 -32.55 -13.55
C PRO A 269 4.63 -32.81 -12.60
N ARG A 270 4.18 -31.76 -11.92
CA ARG A 270 2.97 -31.77 -11.08
C ARG A 270 2.00 -30.72 -11.58
N PRO A 271 0.68 -30.94 -11.44
CA PRO A 271 -0.29 -29.91 -11.77
C PRO A 271 -0.13 -28.72 -10.82
N SER A 272 -0.53 -27.54 -11.27
CA SER A 272 -0.58 -26.35 -10.43
C SER A 272 -1.54 -26.55 -9.25
N SER A 273 -1.05 -26.38 -8.02
CA SER A 273 -1.82 -26.52 -6.78
C SER A 273 -1.04 -25.97 -5.59
N GLY A 274 -1.78 -25.40 -4.64
CA GLY A 274 -1.24 -24.93 -3.37
C GLY A 274 -0.48 -25.99 -2.57
N VAL A 275 -0.82 -27.28 -2.70
CA VAL A 275 -0.16 -28.35 -1.91
C VAL A 275 1.32 -28.48 -2.24
N TRP A 276 1.68 -28.51 -3.54
CA TRP A 276 3.08 -28.58 -3.94
C TRP A 276 3.79 -27.25 -3.74
N ALA A 277 3.10 -26.12 -3.95
CA ALA A 277 3.65 -24.79 -3.70
C ALA A 277 4.06 -24.61 -2.22
N VAL A 278 3.20 -25.00 -1.28
CA VAL A 278 3.50 -24.94 0.16
C VAL A 278 4.70 -25.81 0.53
N ARG A 279 4.77 -27.02 -0.04
CA ARG A 279 5.87 -27.97 0.24
C ARG A 279 7.20 -27.59 -0.39
N ALA A 280 7.19 -26.77 -1.44
CA ALA A 280 8.40 -26.26 -2.08
C ALA A 280 9.14 -25.21 -1.22
N ALA A 281 8.51 -24.68 -0.16
CA ALA A 281 9.09 -23.58 0.63
C ALA A 281 10.39 -23.98 1.34
N LYS A 282 10.39 -25.11 2.06
CA LYS A 282 11.58 -25.62 2.76
C LYS A 282 12.76 -25.91 1.81
N PRO A 283 12.61 -26.70 0.73
CA PRO A 283 13.73 -26.94 -0.17
C PRO A 283 14.20 -25.65 -0.88
N LEU A 284 13.29 -24.71 -1.17
CA LEU A 284 13.69 -23.41 -1.70
C LEU A 284 14.52 -22.61 -0.69
N ALA A 285 14.05 -22.47 0.55
CA ALA A 285 14.77 -21.73 1.60
C ALA A 285 16.19 -22.26 1.79
N ASN A 286 16.33 -23.59 1.91
CA ASN A 286 17.62 -24.25 2.01
C ASN A 286 18.51 -23.95 0.79
N ASN A 287 17.96 -24.05 -0.42
CA ASN A 287 18.76 -23.84 -1.63
C ASN A 287 19.15 -22.38 -1.87
N LEU A 288 18.31 -21.41 -1.46
CA LEU A 288 18.67 -20.00 -1.45
C LEU A 288 19.81 -19.73 -0.46
N GLU A 289 19.79 -20.35 0.72
CA GLU A 289 20.90 -20.25 1.67
C GLU A 289 22.17 -20.93 1.11
N PHE A 290 22.05 -22.17 0.62
CA PHE A 290 23.17 -22.97 0.15
C PHE A 290 23.88 -22.33 -1.05
N ILE A 291 23.13 -21.78 -2.01
CA ILE A 291 23.75 -21.13 -3.17
C ILE A 291 24.58 -19.90 -2.77
N THR A 292 24.11 -19.10 -1.80
CA THR A 292 24.88 -17.93 -1.32
C THR A 292 26.16 -18.32 -0.58
N LYS A 293 26.16 -19.50 0.07
CA LYS A 293 27.32 -20.09 0.77
C LYS A 293 28.22 -20.94 -0.14
N GLY A 294 27.90 -21.10 -1.42
CA GLY A 294 28.63 -21.99 -2.33
C GLY A 294 28.51 -23.48 -1.97
N LEU A 295 27.48 -23.86 -1.23
CA LEU A 295 27.22 -25.24 -0.80
C LEU A 295 26.45 -26.01 -1.88
N LYS A 296 26.54 -27.33 -1.83
CA LYS A 296 25.78 -28.21 -2.71
C LYS A 296 24.28 -28.09 -2.43
N LEU A 297 23.51 -27.84 -3.49
CA LEU A 297 22.05 -27.70 -3.39
C LEU A 297 21.34 -29.04 -3.13
N GLU A 298 20.25 -28.98 -2.39
CA GLU A 298 19.36 -30.09 -2.08
C GLU A 298 18.43 -30.39 -3.26
N GLU A 299 18.35 -31.67 -3.65
CA GLU A 299 17.34 -32.13 -4.60
C GLU A 299 16.02 -32.42 -3.89
N TRP A 300 14.92 -31.92 -4.45
CA TRP A 300 13.58 -32.20 -3.96
C TRP A 300 12.75 -32.99 -4.96
N LYS A 301 12.07 -34.03 -4.45
CA LYS A 301 11.13 -34.85 -5.23
C LYS A 301 9.70 -34.63 -4.73
N PRO A 302 8.83 -33.92 -5.48
CA PRO A 302 7.46 -33.71 -5.07
C PRO A 302 6.66 -35.03 -5.10
N GLN A 303 5.82 -35.22 -4.08
CA GLN A 303 4.88 -36.36 -4.03
C GLN A 303 4.01 -36.45 -5.30
N ARG A 304 3.67 -37.66 -5.75
CA ARG A 304 2.90 -37.88 -6.99
C ARG A 304 1.43 -37.48 -6.86
N LYS A 305 0.83 -37.72 -5.70
CA LYS A 305 -0.59 -37.44 -5.40
C LYS A 305 -0.68 -36.47 -4.22
N ALA A 306 -1.72 -35.67 -4.21
CA ALA A 306 -2.09 -34.79 -3.10
C ALA A 306 -3.50 -35.11 -2.65
N ILE A 307 -3.77 -34.92 -1.36
CA ILE A 307 -5.12 -34.92 -0.82
C ILE A 307 -5.75 -33.57 -1.12
N GLN A 308 -6.99 -33.58 -1.61
CA GLN A 308 -7.80 -32.37 -1.79
C GLN A 308 -9.12 -32.56 -1.05
N LEU A 309 -9.51 -31.53 -0.29
CA LEU A 309 -10.79 -31.47 0.39
C LEU A 309 -11.65 -30.44 -0.33
N LEU A 310 -12.87 -30.83 -0.69
CA LEU A 310 -13.81 -30.02 -1.46
C LEU A 310 -15.07 -29.80 -0.63
N ASP A 311 -15.31 -28.58 -0.16
CA ASP A 311 -16.49 -28.28 0.64
C ASP A 311 -17.76 -28.26 -0.22
N ILE A 312 -18.79 -28.99 0.25
CA ILE A 312 -20.18 -28.74 -0.08
C ILE A 312 -20.77 -27.84 1.00
N ASN A 313 -20.94 -26.58 0.63
CA ASN A 313 -21.60 -25.58 1.45
C ASN A 313 -23.12 -25.72 1.27
N ILE A 314 -23.77 -26.50 2.15
CA ILE A 314 -25.22 -26.75 2.12
C ILE A 314 -25.95 -25.74 3.01
N ARG A 315 -27.23 -25.47 2.72
CA ARG A 315 -28.14 -24.59 3.48
C ARG A 315 -28.38 -25.01 4.95
N LYS A 316 -27.99 -26.23 5.36
CA LYS A 316 -28.10 -26.75 6.74
C LYS A 316 -26.94 -26.23 7.63
N LYS A 317 -27.11 -26.30 8.95
CA LYS A 317 -26.13 -25.78 9.95
C LYS A 317 -24.69 -26.36 9.84
N LYS A 318 -24.48 -27.53 9.22
CA LYS A 318 -23.14 -28.14 9.05
C LYS A 318 -22.80 -28.37 7.58
N SER A 319 -21.67 -27.81 7.13
CA SER A 319 -21.08 -28.11 5.82
C SER A 319 -20.54 -29.53 5.80
N LYS A 320 -20.48 -30.14 4.62
CA LYS A 320 -19.86 -31.45 4.38
C LYS A 320 -18.74 -31.29 3.37
N ALA A 321 -17.77 -32.20 3.33
CA ALA A 321 -16.74 -32.16 2.31
C ALA A 321 -16.50 -33.52 1.65
N PHE A 322 -16.04 -33.50 0.41
CA PHE A 322 -15.43 -34.66 -0.24
C PHE A 322 -13.93 -34.66 0.03
N ILE A 323 -13.36 -35.87 0.07
CA ILE A 323 -11.91 -36.07 0.00
C ILE A 323 -11.57 -36.71 -1.33
N SER A 324 -10.54 -36.18 -1.98
CA SER A 324 -9.99 -36.71 -3.23
C SER A 324 -8.53 -37.10 -3.04
N TRP A 325 -8.17 -38.29 -3.54
CA TRP A 325 -6.78 -38.76 -3.60
C TRP A 325 -6.52 -39.42 -4.97
N GLY A 326 -6.00 -38.64 -5.91
CA GLY A 326 -5.93 -39.04 -7.31
C GLY A 326 -7.34 -39.12 -7.93
N GLU A 327 -7.72 -40.28 -8.46
CA GLU A 327 -9.03 -40.51 -9.09
C GLU A 327 -10.12 -40.94 -8.11
N VAL A 328 -9.73 -41.31 -6.88
CA VAL A 328 -10.65 -41.76 -5.84
C VAL A 328 -11.23 -40.55 -5.13
N ILE A 329 -12.56 -40.44 -5.14
CA ILE A 329 -13.33 -39.40 -4.44
C ILE A 329 -14.33 -40.06 -3.50
N ILE A 330 -14.29 -39.70 -2.23
CA ILE A 330 -15.13 -40.26 -1.17
C ILE A 330 -15.85 -39.12 -0.44
N GLY A 331 -17.08 -39.36 0.01
CA GLY A 331 -17.90 -38.41 0.75
C GLY A 331 -19.23 -38.09 0.06
N PRO A 332 -19.95 -37.04 0.49
CA PRO A 332 -19.48 -36.01 1.42
C PRO A 332 -19.73 -36.36 2.90
N PHE A 333 -18.78 -36.01 3.79
CA PHE A 333 -18.89 -36.24 5.24
C PHE A 333 -18.68 -34.95 6.04
N ASP A 334 -19.34 -34.84 7.20
CA ASP A 334 -19.29 -33.67 8.07
C ASP A 334 -17.88 -33.46 8.66
N PHE A 335 -17.25 -34.54 9.17
CA PHE A 335 -15.92 -34.46 9.78
C PHE A 335 -14.82 -33.98 8.81
N LEU A 336 -14.99 -34.23 7.50
CA LEU A 336 -14.04 -33.77 6.49
C LEU A 336 -14.07 -32.25 6.30
N SER A 337 -15.25 -31.62 6.45
CA SER A 337 -15.37 -30.15 6.39
C SER A 337 -14.73 -29.50 7.62
N SER A 338 -14.94 -30.11 8.81
CA SER A 338 -14.23 -29.69 10.04
C SER A 338 -12.71 -29.85 9.91
N LEU A 339 -12.24 -30.95 9.31
CA LEU A 339 -10.82 -31.17 9.06
C LEU A 339 -10.24 -30.14 8.10
N LYS A 340 -10.93 -29.83 6.99
CA LYS A 340 -10.52 -28.78 6.04
C LYS A 340 -10.39 -27.44 6.75
N GLU A 341 -11.42 -27.07 7.51
CA GLU A 341 -11.41 -25.83 8.28
C GLU A 341 -10.25 -25.75 9.27
N LEU A 342 -9.95 -26.86 9.97
CA LEU A 342 -8.82 -26.93 10.88
C LEU A 342 -7.49 -26.76 10.15
N ILE A 343 -7.28 -27.46 9.02
CA ILE A 343 -6.05 -27.33 8.21
C ILE A 343 -5.87 -25.90 7.71
N ASP A 344 -6.94 -25.30 7.19
CA ASP A 344 -6.91 -23.98 6.60
C ASP A 344 -6.70 -22.88 7.66
N LYS A 345 -7.39 -22.96 8.80
CA LYS A 345 -7.18 -22.04 9.94
C LYS A 345 -5.78 -22.19 10.53
N GLN A 346 -5.28 -23.41 10.67
CA GLN A 346 -3.89 -23.66 11.12
C GLN A 346 -2.86 -23.14 10.13
N PHE A 347 -3.17 -23.09 8.83
CA PHE A 347 -2.27 -22.52 7.84
C PHE A 347 -2.19 -21.00 7.97
N ILE A 348 -3.34 -20.32 8.02
CA ILE A 348 -3.40 -18.86 8.16
C ILE A 348 -2.84 -18.41 9.51
N SER A 349 -3.14 -19.11 10.60
CA SER A 349 -2.68 -18.74 11.95
C SER A 349 -1.16 -18.72 12.08
N LYS A 350 -0.42 -19.42 11.21
CA LYS A 350 1.05 -19.33 11.16
C LYS A 350 1.55 -17.94 10.82
N PHE A 351 0.80 -17.19 10.02
CA PHE A 351 1.11 -15.81 9.68
C PHE A 351 0.62 -14.82 10.74
N ASP A 352 -0.25 -15.26 11.64
CA ASP A 352 -0.61 -14.53 12.86
C ASP A 352 0.42 -14.68 13.98
N LEU A 353 1.14 -15.82 14.10
CA LEU A 353 2.21 -16.04 15.10
C LEU A 353 3.32 -14.98 15.04
N VAL A 354 3.46 -14.35 13.88
CA VAL A 354 4.35 -13.22 13.66
C VAL A 354 3.94 -12.00 14.52
N LYS A 355 2.69 -11.91 14.99
CA LYS A 355 2.22 -10.89 15.96
C LYS A 355 2.81 -11.10 17.36
N ASP A 356 2.94 -12.36 17.80
CA ASP A 356 3.31 -12.71 19.18
C ASP A 356 4.82 -12.66 19.44
N ILE A 357 5.66 -12.77 18.40
CA ILE A 357 7.13 -12.63 18.55
C ILE A 357 7.52 -11.27 19.17
N ASN A 358 6.68 -10.24 19.02
CA ASN A 358 6.91 -8.92 19.63
C ASN A 358 6.55 -8.87 21.12
N SER A 359 5.71 -9.76 21.66
CA SER A 359 5.33 -9.73 23.09
C SER A 359 6.35 -10.42 23.99
N ASP A 360 7.14 -11.35 23.46
CA ASP A 360 8.15 -12.08 24.24
C ASP A 360 9.55 -11.43 24.18
N MET A 361 9.80 -10.55 23.20
CA MET A 361 11.03 -9.75 23.10
C MET A 361 10.90 -8.36 23.74
N SER A 362 9.72 -7.98 24.26
CA SER A 362 9.48 -6.71 24.95
C SER A 362 9.96 -6.70 26.41
N SER A 363 11.06 -7.40 26.72
CA SER A 363 11.70 -7.38 28.04
C SER A 363 12.80 -6.32 28.18
N GLU A 364 13.02 -5.47 27.18
CA GLU A 364 13.71 -4.18 27.33
C GLU A 364 12.94 -3.10 26.53
N GLU A 365 12.48 -2.04 27.21
CA GLU A 365 11.71 -0.92 26.64
C GLU A 365 12.56 -0.04 25.71
N GLU A 366 13.02 -0.55 24.56
CA GLU A 366 13.41 0.34 23.46
C GLU A 366 12.15 0.79 22.70
N MET A 367 11.64 1.96 23.08
CA MET A 367 10.52 2.61 22.38
C MET A 367 10.88 2.75 20.89
N ILE A 368 10.08 2.13 20.01
CA ILE A 368 10.29 2.18 18.55
C ILE A 368 10.25 3.65 18.10
N LYS A 369 11.40 4.18 17.66
CA LYS A 369 11.51 5.55 17.15
C LYS A 369 10.77 5.65 15.81
N CYS A 370 9.85 6.62 15.70
CA CYS A 370 9.15 6.84 14.44
C CYS A 370 10.10 7.40 13.37
N ARG A 371 9.77 7.11 12.10
CA ARG A 371 10.45 7.60 10.89
C ARG A 371 9.64 8.74 10.25
N GLY A 372 10.03 9.21 9.06
CA GLY A 372 9.35 10.35 8.43
C GLY A 372 9.50 11.63 9.26
N CYS A 373 8.50 12.52 9.20
CA CYS A 373 8.54 13.79 9.93
C CYS A 373 8.49 13.63 11.45
N ALA A 374 8.00 12.49 11.96
CA ALA A 374 8.02 12.19 13.39
C ALA A 374 9.43 11.94 13.95
N ALA A 375 10.45 11.87 13.08
CA ALA A 375 11.86 11.82 13.45
C ALA A 375 12.51 13.23 13.58
N LYS A 376 11.78 14.32 13.27
CA LYS A 376 12.29 15.70 13.40
C LYS A 376 12.51 16.07 14.88
N LEU A 377 13.36 17.07 15.10
CA LEU A 377 13.57 17.65 16.42
C LEU A 377 12.28 18.34 16.92
N ALA A 378 11.97 18.18 18.21
CA ALA A 378 10.82 18.84 18.81
C ALA A 378 10.91 20.37 18.79
N PHE A 379 9.76 21.04 18.78
CA PHE A 379 9.65 22.50 18.70
C PHE A 379 10.48 23.23 19.77
N THR A 380 10.35 22.85 21.05
CA THR A 380 11.04 23.55 22.17
C THR A 380 12.56 23.56 22.03
N PRO A 381 13.27 22.41 21.86
CA PRO A 381 14.71 22.42 21.68
C PRO A 381 15.14 23.11 20.37
N LEU A 382 14.38 22.97 19.28
CA LEU A 382 14.65 23.67 18.02
C LEU A 382 14.56 25.19 18.19
N SER A 383 13.43 25.69 18.69
CA SER A 383 13.19 27.12 18.93
C SER A 383 14.24 27.70 19.88
N SER A 384 14.59 26.96 20.93
CA SER A 384 15.64 27.38 21.88
C SER A 384 17.02 27.46 21.24
N ALA A 385 17.37 26.56 20.30
CA ALA A 385 18.61 26.64 19.56
C ALA A 385 18.63 27.84 18.60
N LEU A 386 17.55 28.06 17.85
CA LEU A 386 17.41 29.19 16.92
C LEU A 386 17.45 30.56 17.63
N LYS A 387 16.83 30.66 18.82
CA LYS A 387 16.89 31.87 19.68
C LYS A 387 18.32 32.23 20.05
N LYS A 388 19.19 31.25 20.28
CA LYS A 388 20.58 31.50 20.72
C LYS A 388 21.45 32.11 19.62
N VAL A 389 21.02 32.05 18.37
CA VAL A 389 21.78 32.52 17.20
C VAL A 389 21.01 33.58 16.41
N ASP A 390 19.97 34.18 17.00
CA ASP A 390 19.15 35.26 16.42
C ASP A 390 18.53 34.96 15.05
N LEU A 391 18.30 33.68 14.72
CA LEU A 391 17.72 33.25 13.44
C LEU A 391 16.18 33.22 13.42
N ILE A 392 15.51 33.70 14.47
CA ILE A 392 14.03 33.69 14.56
C ILE A 392 13.39 34.86 13.82
N GLU A 393 14.13 35.94 13.55
CA GLU A 393 13.54 37.16 12.97
C GLU A 393 13.58 37.23 11.44
N SER A 394 14.27 36.33 10.72
CA SER A 394 14.58 36.54 9.30
C SER A 394 13.57 36.03 8.26
N SER A 395 12.63 35.13 8.59
CA SER A 395 11.41 34.90 7.78
C SER A 395 10.42 34.03 8.56
N LYS A 396 9.15 34.47 8.66
CA LYS A 396 8.07 33.62 9.22
C LYS A 396 7.60 32.55 8.24
N ASP A 397 7.95 32.69 6.96
CA ASP A 397 7.68 31.70 5.92
C ASP A 397 8.77 30.62 5.93
N ASP A 398 8.35 29.36 5.72
CA ASP A 398 9.24 28.18 5.68
C ASP A 398 10.08 28.12 4.39
N SER A 399 9.70 28.90 3.37
CA SER A 399 10.55 29.18 2.23
C SER A 399 11.17 30.57 2.34
N MET A 400 12.45 30.67 1.97
CA MET A 400 13.19 31.93 2.00
C MET A 400 13.15 32.58 0.62
N ASN A 401 12.77 33.87 0.56
CA ASN A 401 12.93 34.68 -0.63
C ASN A 401 14.42 35.02 -0.81
N ILE A 402 15.02 34.43 -1.85
CA ILE A 402 16.47 34.61 -2.13
C ILE A 402 16.73 35.67 -3.20
N GLY A 403 15.68 36.33 -3.72
CA GLY A 403 15.81 37.51 -4.57
C GLY A 403 14.83 37.56 -5.74
N ILE A 404 14.92 38.67 -6.48
CA ILE A 404 14.14 38.94 -7.70
C ILE A 404 14.97 38.47 -8.91
N LEU A 405 14.46 37.51 -9.69
CA LEU A 405 15.12 37.00 -10.90
C LEU A 405 15.05 38.00 -12.05
N ASN A 406 13.92 38.69 -12.17
CA ASN A 406 13.64 39.82 -13.07
C ASN A 406 12.43 40.58 -12.51
N SER A 407 12.01 41.71 -13.10
CA SER A 407 11.03 42.66 -12.52
C SER A 407 9.80 42.04 -11.84
N ASP A 408 9.35 40.86 -12.31
CA ASP A 408 8.11 40.22 -11.85
C ASP A 408 8.32 38.86 -11.16
N LYS A 409 9.46 38.18 -11.38
CA LYS A 409 9.70 36.82 -10.82
C LYS A 409 10.51 36.84 -9.52
N THR A 410 9.99 36.19 -8.49
CA THR A 410 10.66 35.98 -7.20
C THR A 410 11.15 34.54 -7.10
N LEU A 411 12.41 34.34 -6.72
CA LEU A 411 12.99 33.02 -6.43
C LEU A 411 12.82 32.69 -4.95
N ILE A 412 12.27 31.53 -4.68
CA ILE A 412 12.07 30.99 -3.33
C ILE A 412 12.78 29.65 -3.18
N GLN A 413 13.24 29.37 -1.97
CA GLN A 413 13.98 28.15 -1.65
C GLN A 413 13.49 27.54 -0.34
N SER A 414 13.38 26.21 -0.30
CA SER A 414 13.14 25.44 0.94
C SER A 414 14.11 24.25 1.02
N VAL A 415 14.29 23.71 2.23
CA VAL A 415 14.98 22.46 2.49
C VAL A 415 14.17 21.58 3.44
N ASP A 416 13.91 20.34 3.05
CA ASP A 416 13.29 19.35 3.94
C ASP A 416 13.82 17.93 3.69
N GLY A 417 13.70 17.06 4.67
CA GLY A 417 14.13 15.67 4.61
C GLY A 417 13.67 14.81 5.77
N PHE A 418 13.75 13.50 5.58
CA PHE A 418 13.42 12.52 6.60
C PHE A 418 14.10 11.15 6.37
N PRO A 419 14.27 10.33 7.42
CA PRO A 419 14.67 8.93 7.27
C PRO A 419 13.57 8.11 6.57
N SER A 420 13.98 7.18 5.71
CA SER A 420 13.08 6.33 4.91
C SER A 420 11.93 5.76 5.73
N LEU A 421 10.71 5.98 5.22
CA LEU A 421 9.46 5.66 5.90
C LEU A 421 9.04 4.20 5.68
N ILE A 422 9.35 3.67 4.50
CA ILE A 422 9.09 2.30 4.08
C ILE A 422 10.35 1.68 3.47
N SER A 423 10.36 0.38 3.16
CA SER A 423 11.54 -0.29 2.60
C SER A 423 11.64 -0.25 1.06
N ASP A 424 10.80 0.54 0.39
CA ASP A 424 10.83 0.76 -1.06
C ASP A 424 11.57 2.07 -1.36
N PRO A 425 12.83 2.04 -1.85
CA PRO A 425 13.63 3.25 -2.01
C PRO A 425 13.08 4.23 -3.04
N TRP A 426 12.52 3.72 -4.16
CA TRP A 426 11.92 4.57 -5.19
C TRP A 426 10.67 5.28 -4.70
N LEU A 427 9.79 4.56 -4.00
CA LEU A 427 8.60 5.19 -3.44
C LEU A 427 8.96 6.21 -2.35
N ASN A 428 9.93 5.93 -1.48
CA ASN A 428 10.44 6.94 -0.55
C ASN A 428 11.00 8.17 -1.27
N GLY A 429 11.76 8.01 -2.34
CA GLY A 429 12.29 9.13 -3.13
C GLY A 429 11.17 10.02 -3.67
N ARG A 430 10.06 9.43 -4.14
CA ARG A 430 8.87 10.18 -4.55
C ARG A 430 8.21 10.92 -3.41
N LEU A 431 8.01 10.25 -2.27
CA LEU A 431 7.40 10.85 -1.08
C LEU A 431 8.26 12.01 -0.55
N LEU A 432 9.59 11.84 -0.53
CA LEU A 432 10.54 12.89 -0.17
C LEU A 432 10.39 14.09 -1.10
N ALA A 433 10.38 13.89 -2.42
CA ALA A 433 10.22 14.98 -3.37
C ALA A 433 8.92 15.76 -3.17
N PHE A 434 7.78 15.08 -3.01
CA PHE A 434 6.51 15.78 -2.76
C PHE A 434 6.47 16.48 -1.41
N HIS A 435 7.11 15.91 -0.40
CA HIS A 435 7.22 16.56 0.90
C HIS A 435 8.10 17.80 0.84
N SER A 436 9.30 17.72 0.28
CA SER A 436 10.19 18.88 0.19
C SER A 436 9.69 19.98 -0.76
N CYS A 437 8.72 19.67 -1.64
CA CYS A 437 8.06 20.67 -2.48
C CYS A 437 6.91 21.40 -1.78
N SER A 438 6.41 20.93 -0.63
CA SER A 438 5.16 21.46 -0.07
C SER A 438 5.28 22.90 0.43
N ASP A 439 6.44 23.31 0.95
CA ASP A 439 6.68 24.72 1.32
C ASP A 439 6.56 25.66 0.10
N ILE A 440 7.11 25.25 -1.04
CA ILE A 440 7.04 26.02 -2.29
C ILE A 440 5.59 26.13 -2.77
N TRP A 441 4.84 25.03 -2.68
CA TRP A 441 3.41 25.01 -3.01
C TRP A 441 2.57 25.86 -2.05
N ALA A 442 2.91 25.86 -0.75
CA ALA A 442 2.22 26.66 0.26
C ALA A 442 2.38 28.17 0.02
N CYS A 443 3.46 28.59 -0.65
CA CYS A 443 3.66 29.97 -1.09
C CYS A 443 3.00 30.31 -2.44
N GLY A 444 2.32 29.35 -3.09
CA GLY A 444 1.72 29.50 -4.42
C GLY A 444 2.72 29.40 -5.58
N GLY A 445 3.97 29.00 -5.29
CA GLY A 445 5.06 28.93 -6.25
C GLY A 445 5.12 27.64 -7.07
N SER A 446 5.74 27.75 -8.25
CA SER A 446 6.05 26.61 -9.10
C SER A 446 7.48 26.13 -8.84
N VAL A 447 7.66 24.83 -8.60
CA VAL A 447 8.98 24.23 -8.39
C VAL A 447 9.74 24.17 -9.71
N ILE A 448 11.01 24.56 -9.71
CA ILE A 448 11.86 24.57 -10.92
C ILE A 448 13.05 23.60 -10.83
N SER A 449 13.61 23.39 -9.63
CA SER A 449 14.75 22.50 -9.45
C SER A 449 14.88 21.98 -8.03
N ALA A 450 15.61 20.89 -7.87
CA ALA A 450 16.01 20.37 -6.56
C ALA A 450 17.45 19.85 -6.56
N GLN A 451 18.10 19.86 -5.40
CA GLN A 451 19.36 19.18 -5.12
C GLN A 451 19.19 18.20 -3.97
N SER A 452 19.81 17.02 -4.05
CA SER A 452 19.65 15.96 -3.05
C SER A 452 20.87 15.77 -2.15
N LEU A 453 20.64 15.54 -0.85
CA LEU A 453 21.64 14.99 0.06
C LEU A 453 21.16 13.61 0.54
N ILE A 454 21.87 12.55 0.18
CA ILE A 454 21.44 11.16 0.43
C ILE A 454 22.50 10.44 1.28
N ASN A 455 22.10 9.99 2.46
CA ASN A 455 22.91 9.15 3.34
C ASN A 455 22.55 7.67 3.09
N LEU A 456 23.51 6.87 2.62
CA LEU A 456 23.33 5.46 2.28
C LEU A 456 23.87 4.55 3.39
N PRO A 457 23.28 3.36 3.60
CA PRO A 457 23.82 2.38 4.54
C PRO A 457 25.23 1.91 4.11
N SER A 458 26.07 1.56 5.09
CA SER A 458 27.40 0.97 4.85
C SER A 458 27.24 -0.49 4.41
N ILE A 459 27.13 -0.71 3.10
CA ILE A 459 26.98 -2.01 2.42
C ILE A 459 27.85 -2.03 1.16
N SER A 460 27.91 -3.15 0.43
CA SER A 460 28.75 -3.23 -0.79
C SER A 460 28.39 -2.16 -1.83
N ASN A 461 29.40 -1.65 -2.55
CA ASN A 461 29.24 -0.59 -3.55
C ASN A 461 28.13 -0.85 -4.58
N ASN A 462 27.96 -2.09 -5.06
CA ASN A 462 26.91 -2.44 -6.01
C ASN A 462 25.51 -2.21 -5.42
N LEU A 463 25.31 -2.56 -4.15
CA LEU A 463 24.03 -2.34 -3.45
C LEU A 463 23.81 -0.87 -3.14
N GLN A 464 24.86 -0.13 -2.78
CA GLN A 464 24.76 1.33 -2.60
C GLN A 464 24.36 2.00 -3.92
N GLN A 465 24.93 1.58 -5.04
CA GLN A 465 24.58 2.06 -6.37
C GLN A 465 23.11 1.78 -6.70
N GLU A 466 22.63 0.54 -6.48
CA GLU A 466 21.21 0.18 -6.73
C GLU A 466 20.26 0.99 -5.84
N LEU A 467 20.54 1.11 -4.54
CA LEU A 467 19.72 1.92 -3.64
C LEU A 467 19.70 3.39 -4.05
N LEU A 468 20.85 3.95 -4.41
CA LEU A 468 20.97 5.32 -4.88
C LEU A 468 20.18 5.54 -6.18
N TYR A 469 20.32 4.63 -7.15
CA TYR A 469 19.58 4.68 -8.41
C TYR A 469 18.07 4.71 -8.16
N GLN A 470 17.54 3.79 -7.34
CA GLN A 470 16.12 3.73 -7.02
C GLN A 470 15.63 5.02 -6.35
N VAL A 471 16.36 5.58 -5.38
CA VAL A 471 15.99 6.83 -4.70
C VAL A 471 15.99 8.01 -5.67
N LEU A 472 17.05 8.16 -6.48
CA LEU A 472 17.16 9.25 -7.45
C LEU A 472 16.08 9.19 -8.51
N GLU A 473 15.77 8.01 -9.06
CA GLU A 473 14.65 7.83 -9.99
C GLU A 473 13.29 8.09 -9.31
N GLY A 474 13.17 7.78 -8.02
CA GLY A 474 12.01 8.15 -7.21
C GLY A 474 11.82 9.67 -7.20
N ILE A 475 12.87 10.40 -6.79
CA ILE A 475 12.88 11.87 -6.76
C ILE A 475 12.59 12.44 -8.15
N ASN A 476 13.32 11.99 -9.16
CA ASN A 476 13.23 12.48 -10.53
C ASN A 476 11.83 12.27 -11.12
N SER A 477 11.23 11.09 -10.91
CA SER A 477 9.87 10.80 -11.39
C SER A 477 8.79 11.64 -10.70
N ALA A 478 9.04 12.16 -9.50
CA ALA A 478 8.13 13.06 -8.79
C ALA A 478 8.33 14.53 -9.20
N LEU A 479 9.55 14.95 -9.51
CA LEU A 479 9.86 16.30 -10.00
C LEU A 479 9.45 16.50 -11.47
N THR A 480 9.59 15.47 -12.30
CA THR A 480 9.30 15.55 -13.75
C THR A 480 7.84 15.90 -14.02
N ILE A 481 6.89 15.34 -13.26
CA ILE A 481 5.45 15.56 -13.49
C ILE A 481 5.01 17.01 -13.26
N GLN A 482 5.79 17.80 -12.51
CA GLN A 482 5.54 19.21 -12.23
C GLN A 482 6.49 20.15 -13.01
N GLY A 483 7.27 19.61 -13.95
CA GLY A 483 8.21 20.37 -14.79
C GLY A 483 9.51 20.79 -14.10
N ALA A 484 9.85 20.17 -12.96
CA ALA A 484 11.08 20.47 -12.20
C ALA A 484 12.20 19.47 -12.51
N ASN A 485 13.45 19.91 -12.33
CA ASN A 485 14.64 19.08 -12.58
C ASN A 485 15.42 18.76 -11.30
N LEU A 486 15.90 17.53 -11.15
CA LEU A 486 16.96 17.21 -10.20
C LEU A 486 18.31 17.65 -10.79
N ILE A 487 18.93 18.68 -10.22
CA ILE A 487 20.11 19.33 -10.80
C ILE A 487 21.44 18.92 -10.15
N GLY A 488 21.42 17.97 -9.23
CA GLY A 488 22.62 17.45 -8.59
C GLY A 488 22.41 17.10 -7.12
N GLY A 489 23.51 16.90 -6.40
CA GLY A 489 23.46 16.51 -5.00
C GLY A 489 24.77 15.91 -4.49
N HIS A 490 24.76 15.49 -3.22
CA HIS A 490 25.86 14.77 -2.58
C HIS A 490 25.36 13.51 -1.86
N THR A 491 26.27 12.55 -1.73
CA THR A 491 26.03 11.31 -0.99
C THR A 491 26.96 11.20 0.21
N LEU A 492 26.45 10.62 1.28
CA LEU A 492 27.21 10.23 2.45
C LEU A 492 27.03 8.73 2.70
N GLU A 493 28.03 8.11 3.32
CA GLU A 493 27.89 6.75 3.83
C GLU A 493 27.66 6.81 5.34
N SER A 494 26.62 6.12 5.79
CA SER A 494 26.22 6.04 7.20
C SER A 494 27.29 5.33 8.02
N ARG A 495 27.62 5.90 9.18
CA ARG A 495 28.52 5.32 10.17
C ARG A 495 27.80 4.42 11.19
N LYS A 496 26.47 4.29 11.08
CA LYS A 496 25.66 3.40 11.91
C LYS A 496 25.72 1.98 11.36
N ILE A 497 25.48 1.00 12.22
CA ILE A 497 25.25 -0.38 11.79
C ILE A 497 24.00 -0.41 10.92
N SER A 498 24.12 -1.00 9.72
CA SER A 498 23.01 -1.09 8.76
C SER A 498 21.86 -1.91 9.33
N GLU A 499 20.69 -1.30 9.48
CA GLU A 499 19.45 -1.97 9.87
C GLU A 499 18.90 -2.78 8.69
N GLU A 500 18.38 -3.99 8.95
CA GLU A 500 17.65 -4.75 7.93
C GLU A 500 16.14 -4.45 7.99
N PRO A 501 15.45 -4.23 6.85
CA PRO A 501 16.00 -4.18 5.48
C PRO A 501 16.88 -2.95 5.24
N PHE A 502 18.02 -3.12 4.55
CA PHE A 502 19.04 -2.06 4.36
C PHE A 502 18.49 -0.74 3.80
N SER A 503 17.47 -0.81 2.94
CA SER A 503 16.76 0.36 2.41
C SER A 503 16.17 1.28 3.48
N LEU A 504 15.86 0.77 4.68
CA LEU A 504 15.38 1.60 5.79
C LEU A 504 16.50 2.44 6.42
N GLY A 505 17.77 2.11 6.17
CA GLY A 505 18.92 2.89 6.60
C GLY A 505 19.19 4.13 5.76
N ILE A 506 18.39 4.39 4.72
CA ILE A 506 18.53 5.57 3.87
C ILE A 506 17.90 6.78 4.56
N GLU A 507 18.69 7.84 4.74
CA GLU A 507 18.23 9.15 5.19
C GLU A 507 18.45 10.14 4.04
N SER A 508 17.47 11.02 3.76
CA SER A 508 17.58 11.91 2.60
C SER A 508 16.90 13.24 2.84
N SER A 509 17.48 14.29 2.26
CA SER A 509 16.90 15.62 2.20
C SER A 509 17.03 16.21 0.79
N LEU A 510 16.14 17.16 0.49
CA LEU A 510 16.15 17.92 -0.74
C LEU A 510 16.14 19.42 -0.42
N THR A 511 17.02 20.16 -1.08
CA THR A 511 16.86 21.60 -1.25
C THR A 511 16.07 21.83 -2.54
N VAL A 512 14.95 22.53 -2.44
CA VAL A 512 14.02 22.76 -3.55
C VAL A 512 13.95 24.25 -3.85
N ASN A 513 14.06 24.60 -5.12
CA ASN A 513 13.91 25.97 -5.61
C ASN A 513 12.61 26.10 -6.39
N GLY A 514 11.87 27.18 -6.13
CA GLY A 514 10.65 27.53 -6.82
C GLY A 514 10.64 28.99 -7.27
N VAL A 515 9.70 29.32 -8.14
CA VAL A 515 9.50 30.66 -8.66
C VAL A 515 8.05 31.09 -8.48
N ILE A 516 7.88 32.36 -8.12
CA ILE A 516 6.59 33.04 -8.11
C ILE A 516 6.65 34.11 -9.19
N ASP A 517 5.80 33.99 -10.22
CA ASP A 517 5.89 34.81 -11.43
C ASP A 517 5.41 36.26 -11.28
N ASP A 518 4.61 36.53 -10.24
CA ASP A 518 4.01 37.83 -9.93
C ASP A 518 3.56 37.78 -8.46
N LYS A 519 3.65 38.90 -7.73
CA LYS A 519 3.18 39.03 -6.34
C LYS A 519 1.73 38.58 -6.15
N LYS A 520 0.88 38.65 -7.17
CA LYS A 520 -0.52 38.16 -7.07
C LYS A 520 -0.64 36.66 -6.85
N TYR A 521 0.39 35.87 -7.21
CA TYR A 521 0.44 34.43 -6.98
C TYR A 521 1.02 34.06 -5.62
N PHE A 522 1.60 35.01 -4.89
CA PHE A 522 2.16 34.74 -3.57
C PHE A 522 1.07 34.50 -2.53
N TRP A 523 1.17 33.39 -1.83
CA TRP A 523 0.32 33.04 -0.70
C TRP A 523 1.12 33.18 0.59
N PRO A 524 0.87 34.23 1.40
CA PRO A 524 1.59 34.42 2.65
C PRO A 524 1.16 33.40 3.71
N LYS A 525 2.02 33.13 4.70
CA LYS A 525 1.63 32.32 5.87
C LYS A 525 0.64 33.01 6.79
N GLY A 526 0.69 34.36 6.88
CA GLY A 526 -0.26 35.19 7.63
C GLY A 526 -1.20 36.00 6.74
N GLY A 527 -2.02 36.87 7.34
CA GLY A 527 -2.95 37.73 6.62
C GLY A 527 -4.35 37.15 6.46
N MET A 528 -4.73 36.26 7.38
CA MET A 528 -6.12 35.81 7.54
C MET A 528 -7.04 37.01 7.76
N LYS A 529 -8.31 36.90 7.36
CA LYS A 529 -9.32 37.93 7.54
C LYS A 529 -10.53 37.40 8.30
N ASN A 530 -11.22 38.29 9.00
CA ASN A 530 -12.52 37.98 9.59
C ASN A 530 -13.47 37.42 8.51
N GLY A 531 -14.10 36.28 8.81
CA GLY A 531 -14.99 35.56 7.89
C GLY A 531 -14.29 34.65 6.87
N ASP A 532 -12.96 34.55 6.87
CA ASP A 532 -12.26 33.54 6.06
C ASP A 532 -12.65 32.13 6.51
N GLU A 533 -12.85 31.25 5.53
CA GLU A 533 -13.02 29.82 5.75
C GLU A 533 -11.68 29.10 5.62
N ILE A 534 -11.47 28.09 6.46
CA ILE A 534 -10.25 27.28 6.51
C ILE A 534 -10.53 25.98 5.76
N LEU A 535 -9.74 25.73 4.72
CA LEU A 535 -9.84 24.55 3.86
C LEU A 535 -8.62 23.65 4.00
N ILE A 536 -8.81 22.34 3.92
CA ILE A 536 -7.74 21.32 3.93
C ILE A 536 -7.80 20.44 2.68
N SER A 537 -6.66 20.09 2.10
CA SER A 537 -6.59 19.40 0.80
C SER A 537 -6.56 17.87 0.85
N ARG A 538 -6.34 17.28 2.03
CA ARG A 538 -6.27 15.82 2.27
C ARG A 538 -6.46 15.49 3.75
N SER A 539 -6.65 14.21 4.03
CA SER A 539 -6.87 13.68 5.37
C SER A 539 -5.65 13.76 6.29
N LEU A 540 -5.89 13.79 7.61
CA LEU A 540 -4.89 13.75 8.67
C LEU A 540 -4.72 12.34 9.28
N GLY A 541 -3.60 12.14 9.98
CA GLY A 541 -3.31 10.96 10.80
C GLY A 541 -2.19 10.06 10.28
N THR A 542 -1.34 10.57 9.38
CA THR A 542 -0.20 9.79 8.85
C THR A 542 0.77 9.39 9.97
N GLY A 543 1.08 10.26 10.94
CA GLY A 543 1.97 9.97 12.05
C GLY A 543 1.46 8.80 12.91
N ILE A 544 0.17 8.80 13.26
CA ILE A 544 -0.49 7.71 13.98
C ILE A 544 -0.42 6.40 13.20
N ILE A 545 -0.75 6.42 11.90
CA ILE A 545 -0.74 5.22 11.06
C ILE A 545 0.67 4.65 10.95
N PHE A 546 1.69 5.49 10.73
CA PHE A 546 3.06 5.01 10.62
C PHE A 546 3.63 4.51 11.96
N SER A 547 3.26 5.13 13.08
CA SER A 547 3.57 4.60 14.41
C SER A 547 2.99 3.20 14.60
N ALA A 548 1.70 3.01 14.29
CA ALA A 548 1.07 1.70 14.36
C ALA A 548 1.65 0.69 13.35
N PHE A 549 2.08 1.14 12.16
CA PHE A 549 2.68 0.29 11.13
C PHE A 549 4.02 -0.27 11.60
N MET A 550 4.87 0.58 12.20
CA MET A 550 6.16 0.16 12.77
C MET A 550 5.97 -0.85 13.91
N ASN A 551 4.84 -0.77 14.62
CA ASN A 551 4.42 -1.76 15.63
C ASN A 551 3.71 -3.00 15.02
N GLY A 552 3.49 -3.03 13.71
CA GLY A 552 2.84 -4.12 12.99
C GLY A 552 1.33 -4.23 13.22
N GLN A 553 0.64 -3.13 13.55
CA GLN A 553 -0.77 -3.11 13.98
C GLN A 553 -1.73 -2.51 12.94
N VAL A 554 -1.22 -2.07 11.80
CA VAL A 554 -2.01 -1.50 10.70
C VAL A 554 -2.51 -2.60 9.77
N LYS A 555 -3.78 -2.50 9.35
CA LYS A 555 -4.35 -3.37 8.31
C LYS A 555 -3.74 -2.99 6.94
N PRO A 556 -3.38 -3.95 6.08
CA PRO A 556 -2.66 -3.67 4.83
C PRO A 556 -3.32 -2.61 3.94
N TYR A 557 -4.64 -2.67 3.77
CA TYR A 557 -5.38 -1.73 2.92
C TYR A 557 -5.33 -0.29 3.42
N ILE A 558 -5.23 -0.08 4.75
CA ILE A 558 -5.14 1.27 5.34
C ILE A 558 -3.81 1.89 4.90
N LEU A 559 -2.71 1.17 5.08
CA LEU A 559 -1.38 1.66 4.71
C LEU A 559 -1.25 1.86 3.19
N ASP A 560 -1.78 0.93 2.39
CA ASP A 560 -1.74 1.06 0.93
C ASP A 560 -2.53 2.30 0.46
N ASN A 561 -3.68 2.60 1.06
CA ASN A 561 -4.47 3.80 0.75
C ASN A 561 -3.72 5.08 1.14
N VAL A 562 -3.12 5.13 2.33
CA VAL A 562 -2.32 6.26 2.81
C VAL A 562 -1.12 6.50 1.89
N LEU A 563 -0.34 5.45 1.58
CA LEU A 563 0.80 5.57 0.66
C LEU A 563 0.38 6.02 -0.74
N LYS A 564 -0.78 5.56 -1.23
CA LYS A 564 -1.33 5.99 -2.52
C LYS A 564 -1.71 7.47 -2.51
N GLU A 565 -2.23 7.99 -1.41
CA GLU A 565 -2.59 9.41 -1.26
C GLU A 565 -1.35 10.30 -1.09
N MET A 566 -0.41 9.89 -0.23
CA MET A 566 0.88 10.58 -0.04
C MET A 566 1.69 10.65 -1.33
N ASN A 567 1.59 9.64 -2.21
CA ASN A 567 2.26 9.60 -3.52
C ASN A 567 1.54 10.41 -4.62
N LYS A 568 0.60 11.30 -4.25
CA LYS A 568 -0.01 12.28 -5.17
C LYS A 568 0.57 13.66 -4.92
N SER A 569 1.05 14.27 -6.00
CA SER A 569 1.48 15.67 -5.99
C SER A 569 0.30 16.61 -5.72
N GLN A 570 0.58 17.74 -5.06
CA GLN A 570 -0.40 18.83 -4.84
C GLN A 570 -0.17 20.02 -5.77
N HIS A 571 0.81 19.96 -6.69
CA HIS A 571 1.09 21.06 -7.61
C HIS A 571 -0.11 21.43 -8.50
N GLU A 572 -0.98 20.46 -8.84
CA GLU A 572 -2.20 20.74 -9.62
C GLU A 572 -3.20 21.61 -8.86
N ILE A 573 -3.23 21.53 -7.53
CA ILE A 573 -4.02 22.42 -6.69
C ILE A 573 -3.50 23.86 -6.83
N VAL A 574 -2.16 24.02 -6.83
CA VAL A 574 -1.50 25.32 -7.03
C VAL A 574 -1.79 25.88 -8.41
N ASN A 575 -1.64 25.06 -9.45
CA ASN A 575 -1.95 25.44 -10.82
C ASN A 575 -3.40 25.92 -10.97
N TYR A 576 -4.35 25.18 -10.41
CA TYR A 576 -5.77 25.54 -10.47
C TYR A 576 -6.07 26.87 -9.77
N ILE A 577 -5.54 27.09 -8.55
CA ILE A 577 -5.74 28.36 -7.85
C ILE A 577 -5.08 29.51 -8.63
N ASN A 578 -3.89 29.31 -9.18
CA ASN A 578 -3.21 30.32 -10.01
C ASN A 578 -3.99 30.65 -11.30
N GLN A 579 -4.65 29.66 -11.91
CA GLN A 579 -5.58 29.88 -13.03
C GLN A 579 -6.80 30.71 -12.60
N LEU A 580 -7.39 30.41 -11.44
CA LEU A 580 -8.51 31.23 -10.92
C LEU A 580 -8.07 32.67 -10.63
N THR A 581 -6.86 32.87 -10.13
CA THR A 581 -6.27 34.20 -9.88
C THR A 581 -6.12 34.97 -11.20
N ASN A 582 -5.77 34.30 -12.28
CA ASN A 582 -5.71 34.91 -13.62
C ASN A 582 -7.09 35.33 -14.14
N LEU A 583 -8.14 34.55 -13.84
CA LEU A 583 -9.51 34.90 -14.20
C LEU A 583 -10.05 36.06 -13.36
N ASN A 584 -9.48 36.31 -12.18
CA ASN A 584 -9.91 37.38 -11.27
C ASN A 584 -8.72 38.20 -10.73
N PRO A 585 -7.99 38.95 -11.58
CA PRO A 585 -6.72 39.58 -11.17
C PRO A 585 -6.85 40.62 -10.05
N ARG A 586 -8.05 41.15 -9.83
CA ARG A 586 -8.35 42.15 -8.79
C ARG A 586 -8.68 41.51 -7.43
N SER A 587 -8.85 40.19 -7.39
CA SER A 587 -9.28 39.48 -6.18
C SER A 587 -8.17 38.58 -5.68
N LYS A 588 -7.85 38.72 -4.38
CA LYS A 588 -6.96 37.78 -3.70
C LYS A 588 -7.74 36.53 -3.34
N ILE A 589 -7.42 35.40 -3.98
CA ILE A 589 -8.12 34.13 -3.76
C ILE A 589 -7.70 33.50 -2.44
N VAL A 590 -6.39 33.44 -2.20
CA VAL A 590 -5.79 32.88 -0.98
C VAL A 590 -5.34 34.02 -0.10
N ASN A 591 -5.95 34.17 1.08
CA ASN A 591 -5.54 35.17 2.05
C ASN A 591 -4.30 34.73 2.81
N ALA A 592 -4.28 33.47 3.25
CA ALA A 592 -3.15 32.82 3.90
C ALA A 592 -3.07 31.32 3.55
N CYS A 593 -1.88 30.72 3.57
CA CYS A 593 -1.68 29.29 3.31
C CYS A 593 -0.49 28.72 4.10
N THR A 594 -0.56 27.44 4.45
CA THR A 594 0.55 26.65 5.01
C THR A 594 0.43 25.21 4.50
N ASP A 595 1.51 24.45 4.53
CA ASP A 595 1.44 23.00 4.54
C ASP A 595 1.42 22.48 5.98
N ILE A 596 0.95 21.25 6.19
CA ILE A 596 0.91 20.61 7.50
C ILE A 596 1.96 19.52 7.55
N THR A 597 2.96 19.68 8.42
CA THR A 597 4.08 18.75 8.54
C THR A 597 4.33 18.36 10.01
N GLY A 598 5.56 18.53 10.52
CA GLY A 598 6.05 17.96 11.79
C GLY A 598 5.33 18.45 13.04
N PHE A 599 4.71 19.63 13.04
CA PHE A 599 4.04 20.19 14.20
C PHE A 599 2.53 19.88 14.27
N GLY A 600 1.98 19.22 13.25
CA GLY A 600 0.55 18.94 13.15
C GLY A 600 -0.29 20.18 12.86
N LEU A 601 -1.60 19.98 12.66
CA LEU A 601 -2.51 21.04 12.22
C LEU A 601 -2.51 22.25 13.15
N LEU A 602 -2.60 22.01 14.46
CA LEU A 602 -2.69 23.09 15.45
C LEU A 602 -1.38 23.89 15.55
N GLY A 603 -0.23 23.24 15.38
CA GLY A 603 1.07 23.91 15.36
C GLY A 603 1.17 24.90 14.20
N HIS A 604 0.91 24.44 12.97
CA HIS A 604 0.99 25.29 11.78
C HIS A 604 -0.08 26.40 11.78
N LEU A 605 -1.32 26.11 12.19
CA LEU A 605 -2.33 27.17 12.33
C LEU A 605 -1.95 28.20 13.40
N SER A 606 -1.26 27.78 14.47
CA SER A 606 -0.76 28.72 15.49
C SER A 606 0.25 29.69 14.89
N GLU A 607 1.15 29.23 14.01
CA GLU A 607 2.11 30.09 13.31
C GLU A 607 1.41 31.09 12.38
N MET A 608 0.39 30.63 11.63
CA MET A 608 -0.40 31.52 10.76
C MET A 608 -1.16 32.59 11.56
N LEU A 609 -1.76 32.19 12.69
CA LEU A 609 -2.50 33.08 13.58
C LEU A 609 -1.57 34.07 14.28
N GLU A 610 -0.42 33.62 14.77
CA GLU A 610 0.62 34.48 15.35
C GLU A 610 1.09 35.53 14.35
N SER A 611 1.34 35.12 13.10
CA SER A 611 1.73 36.03 12.04
C SER A 611 0.65 37.07 11.76
N THR A 612 -0.62 36.65 11.69
CA THR A 612 -1.75 37.55 11.42
C THR A 612 -1.99 38.53 12.57
N ASN A 613 -2.03 38.03 13.81
CA ASN A 613 -2.32 38.84 14.98
C ASN A 613 -1.18 39.77 15.36
N SER A 614 0.07 39.42 15.04
CA SER A 614 1.19 40.37 15.12
C SER A 614 0.93 41.64 14.30
N ASP A 615 0.31 41.51 13.12
CA ASP A 615 -0.01 42.65 12.27
C ASP A 615 -1.27 43.38 12.74
N GLN A 616 -2.30 42.68 13.22
CA GLN A 616 -3.48 43.29 13.86
C GLN A 616 -3.08 44.18 15.05
N LEU A 617 -2.19 43.68 15.92
CA LEU A 617 -1.71 44.42 17.09
C LEU A 617 -0.91 45.67 16.68
N LYS A 618 -0.08 45.60 15.64
CA LYS A 618 0.60 46.79 15.09
C LYS A 618 -0.39 47.82 14.53
N MET A 619 -1.56 47.36 14.07
CA MET A 619 -2.64 48.21 13.57
C MET A 619 -3.65 48.63 14.66
N ASN A 620 -3.39 48.34 15.94
CA ASN A 620 -4.32 48.59 17.06
C ASN A 620 -5.73 48.01 16.84
N SER A 621 -5.81 46.86 16.17
CA SER A 621 -7.06 46.14 15.92
C SER A 621 -7.19 44.93 16.86
N GLU A 622 -8.42 44.44 17.09
CA GLU A 622 -8.61 43.24 17.91
C GLU A 622 -7.97 42.02 17.22
N PRO A 623 -7.28 41.16 17.97
CA PRO A 623 -6.75 39.90 17.44
C PRO A 623 -7.87 38.99 16.93
N PHE A 624 -7.60 38.26 15.85
CA PHE A 624 -8.52 37.22 15.39
C PHE A 624 -8.37 35.93 16.20
N LYS A 625 -9.42 35.12 16.13
CA LYS A 625 -9.46 33.74 16.64
C LYS A 625 -9.81 32.75 15.52
N VAL A 626 -9.36 31.51 15.70
CA VAL A 626 -9.63 30.39 14.79
C VAL A 626 -10.70 29.49 15.42
N THR A 627 -11.79 29.21 14.71
CA THR A 627 -12.77 28.20 15.11
C THR A 627 -12.62 26.97 14.23
N LEU A 628 -12.35 25.80 14.84
CA LEU A 628 -12.25 24.51 14.16
C LEU A 628 -13.48 23.65 14.40
N GLU A 629 -14.07 23.16 13.32
CA GLU A 629 -15.22 22.24 13.31
C GLU A 629 -14.70 20.79 13.29
N LEU A 630 -14.58 20.18 14.47
CA LEU A 630 -13.90 18.89 14.64
C LEU A 630 -14.50 17.76 13.79
N ASP A 631 -15.82 17.78 13.59
CA ASP A 631 -16.55 16.79 12.80
C ASP A 631 -16.22 16.85 11.30
N ASN A 632 -15.75 18.01 10.82
CA ASN A 632 -15.42 18.23 9.41
C ASN A 632 -13.96 17.93 9.08
N ILE A 633 -13.10 17.73 10.08
CA ILE A 633 -11.67 17.42 9.87
C ILE A 633 -11.55 16.00 9.26
N PRO A 634 -11.06 15.88 8.00
CA PRO A 634 -10.94 14.59 7.34
C PRO A 634 -9.80 13.76 7.95
N LEU A 635 -10.06 12.49 8.21
CA LEU A 635 -9.10 11.54 8.77
C LEU A 635 -8.92 10.36 7.83
N TYR A 636 -7.72 9.79 7.79
CA TYR A 636 -7.50 8.52 7.14
C TYR A 636 -8.29 7.40 7.84
N ASP A 637 -8.72 6.41 7.05
CA ASP A 637 -9.42 5.24 7.57
C ASP A 637 -8.60 4.55 8.68
N GLY A 638 -9.25 4.23 9.80
CA GLY A 638 -8.64 3.51 10.91
C GLY A 638 -7.82 4.36 11.88
N VAL A 639 -7.61 5.66 11.65
CA VAL A 639 -6.91 6.55 12.61
C VAL A 639 -7.55 6.49 14.00
N LYS A 640 -8.88 6.60 14.08
CA LYS A 640 -9.61 6.50 15.36
C LYS A 640 -9.40 5.14 16.03
N GLU A 641 -9.51 4.04 15.28
CA GLU A 641 -9.29 2.66 15.79
C GLU A 641 -7.87 2.47 16.34
N LEU A 642 -6.87 3.09 15.72
CA LEU A 642 -5.47 3.00 16.14
C LEU A 642 -5.19 3.86 17.39
N LEU A 643 -5.77 5.05 17.47
CA LEU A 643 -5.70 5.90 18.67
C LEU A 643 -6.36 5.22 19.87
N ASP A 644 -7.51 4.58 19.68
CA ASP A 644 -8.20 3.83 20.74
C ASP A 644 -7.35 2.65 21.26
N LYS A 645 -6.45 2.13 20.42
CA LYS A 645 -5.45 1.11 20.80
C LYS A 645 -4.16 1.71 21.40
N GLY A 646 -4.07 3.03 21.55
CA GLY A 646 -2.95 3.74 22.16
C GLY A 646 -1.79 4.06 21.22
N PHE A 647 -1.96 3.98 19.90
CA PHE A 647 -0.91 4.37 18.95
C PHE A 647 -0.85 5.88 18.75
N GLU A 648 0.30 6.46 19.09
CA GLU A 648 0.64 7.85 18.85
C GLU A 648 2.06 7.92 18.27
N SER A 649 2.34 8.95 17.48
CA SER A 649 3.69 9.17 16.94
C SER A 649 4.63 9.72 18.01
N THR A 650 5.93 9.43 17.90
CA THR A 650 6.91 9.80 18.95
C THR A 650 7.10 11.31 19.12
N LEU A 651 6.69 12.12 18.14
CA LEU A 651 6.76 13.58 18.22
C LEU A 651 5.45 14.22 18.76
N ALA A 652 4.32 13.50 18.70
CA ALA A 652 3.03 14.03 19.15
C ALA A 652 3.03 14.50 20.63
N PRO A 653 3.68 13.79 21.59
CA PRO A 653 3.77 14.27 22.97
C PRO A 653 4.43 15.64 23.11
N ALA A 654 5.47 15.92 22.31
CA ALA A 654 6.12 17.23 22.32
C ALA A 654 5.24 18.32 21.69
N ASN A 655 4.45 17.97 20.67
CA ASN A 655 3.50 18.88 20.02
C ASN A 655 2.28 19.21 20.90
N GLN A 656 2.03 18.48 22.01
CA GLN A 656 0.95 18.82 22.94
C GLN A 656 1.08 20.23 23.53
N ILE A 657 2.26 20.86 23.46
CA ILE A 657 2.45 22.26 23.84
C ILE A 657 1.50 23.21 23.09
N PHE A 658 1.08 22.88 21.87
CA PHE A 658 0.15 23.71 21.09
C PHE A 658 -1.29 23.63 21.60
N LEU A 659 -1.65 22.59 22.37
CA LEU A 659 -2.99 22.47 22.94
C LEU A 659 -3.33 23.60 23.93
N LYS A 660 -2.32 24.26 24.50
CA LYS A 660 -2.50 25.44 25.37
C LYS A 660 -3.14 26.64 24.64
N ASN A 661 -3.11 26.65 23.31
CA ASN A 661 -3.71 27.71 22.49
C ASN A 661 -5.23 27.50 22.33
N ILE A 662 -5.76 26.32 22.67
CA ILE A 662 -7.20 26.08 22.75
C ILE A 662 -7.74 26.83 23.98
N ASP A 663 -8.68 27.74 23.73
CA ASP A 663 -9.14 28.72 24.73
C ASP A 663 -7.99 29.49 25.38
N GLY A 664 -6.91 29.70 24.61
CA GLY A 664 -5.68 30.38 25.02
C GLY A 664 -5.86 31.89 25.20
N ASP A 665 -4.74 32.61 25.26
CA ASP A 665 -4.79 34.07 25.35
C ASP A 665 -5.42 34.72 24.10
N LYS A 666 -5.73 36.01 24.19
CA LYS A 666 -6.37 36.73 23.07
C LYS A 666 -5.59 36.66 21.76
N ASN A 667 -4.26 36.49 21.80
CA ASN A 667 -3.41 36.56 20.60
C ASN A 667 -3.32 35.20 19.89
N LEU A 668 -3.53 34.09 20.60
CA LEU A 668 -3.43 32.73 20.08
C LEU A 668 -4.64 31.89 20.52
N ARG A 669 -5.84 32.37 20.21
CA ARG A 669 -7.09 31.70 20.61
C ARG A 669 -7.62 30.76 19.53
N PHE A 670 -7.78 29.50 19.91
CA PHE A 670 -8.50 28.48 19.13
C PHE A 670 -9.77 28.05 19.86
N GLU A 671 -10.90 28.05 19.17
CA GLU A 671 -12.16 27.49 19.64
C GLU A 671 -12.45 26.19 18.89
N LEU A 672 -12.83 25.14 19.61
CA LEU A 672 -13.18 23.85 19.02
C LEU A 672 -14.69 23.65 19.12
N THR A 673 -15.35 23.44 17.97
CA THR A 673 -16.77 23.13 17.90
C THR A 673 -16.98 21.69 17.45
N SER A 674 -18.04 21.08 17.96
CA SER A 674 -18.52 19.78 17.50
C SER A 674 -20.04 19.76 17.59
N ASN A 675 -20.67 19.08 16.64
CA ASN A 675 -22.12 18.88 16.58
C ASN A 675 -22.63 18.05 17.77
N ASP A 676 -21.76 17.29 18.43
CA ASP A 676 -22.09 16.38 19.54
C ASP A 676 -21.56 16.92 20.89
N SER A 677 -21.97 18.13 21.24
CA SER A 677 -21.42 18.95 22.33
C SER A 677 -21.65 18.41 23.76
N SER A 678 -22.30 17.25 23.94
CA SER A 678 -22.65 16.73 25.27
C SER A 678 -22.38 15.23 25.50
N SER A 679 -21.92 14.44 24.54
CA SER A 679 -22.00 12.97 24.67
C SER A 679 -20.72 12.15 24.41
N ASN A 680 -19.62 12.68 23.85
CA ASN A 680 -18.45 11.85 23.58
C ASN A 680 -17.09 12.49 23.89
N ARG A 681 -16.75 12.60 25.18
CA ARG A 681 -15.42 13.01 25.67
C ARG A 681 -14.27 12.22 25.03
N SER A 682 -14.52 10.97 24.62
CA SER A 682 -13.52 10.15 23.90
C SER A 682 -13.23 10.69 22.50
N PHE A 683 -14.26 11.09 21.74
CA PHE A 683 -14.05 11.72 20.41
C PHE A 683 -13.26 13.02 20.53
N TYR A 684 -13.65 13.90 21.45
CA TYR A 684 -12.94 15.16 21.68
C TYR A 684 -11.46 14.93 22.00
N ASN A 685 -11.17 14.03 22.95
CA ASN A 685 -9.79 13.70 23.32
C ASN A 685 -8.99 13.08 22.15
N ALA A 686 -9.62 12.25 21.32
CA ALA A 686 -8.97 11.68 20.13
C ALA A 686 -8.62 12.80 19.13
N MET A 687 -9.52 13.76 18.93
CA MET A 687 -9.27 14.91 18.05
C MET A 687 -8.12 15.79 18.56
N LEU A 688 -8.01 16.03 19.87
CA LEU A 688 -6.85 16.76 20.43
C LEU A 688 -5.52 16.12 20.05
N LYS A 689 -5.44 14.78 20.09
CA LYS A 689 -4.24 14.03 19.68
C LYS A 689 -3.97 14.12 18.18
N ILE A 690 -5.03 14.09 17.36
CA ILE A 690 -4.92 14.23 15.91
C ILE A 690 -4.44 15.62 15.51
N LEU A 691 -4.93 16.67 16.18
CA LEU A 691 -4.58 18.06 15.87
C LEU A 691 -3.08 18.33 16.04
N VAL A 692 -2.39 17.56 16.88
CA VAL A 692 -0.95 17.68 17.14
C VAL A 692 -0.12 16.55 16.51
N ASP A 693 -0.75 15.64 15.75
CA ASP A 693 -0.06 14.54 15.10
C ASP A 693 0.82 15.07 13.95
N PRO A 694 2.15 14.82 13.95
CA PRO A 694 3.02 15.11 12.80
C PRO A 694 2.51 14.43 11.53
N GLN A 695 2.54 15.18 10.43
CA GLN A 695 2.19 14.68 9.11
C GLN A 695 3.43 14.53 8.21
N THR A 696 3.48 13.47 7.42
CA THR A 696 4.45 13.30 6.31
C THR A 696 3.69 13.36 5.00
N CYS A 697 4.14 14.19 4.05
CA CYS A 697 3.36 14.52 2.84
C CYS A 697 1.94 15.01 3.18
N GLY A 698 1.82 15.88 4.19
CA GLY A 698 0.53 16.34 4.71
C GLY A 698 -0.21 17.31 3.79
N PRO A 699 -1.40 17.77 4.22
CA PRO A 699 -2.23 18.68 3.45
C PRO A 699 -1.63 20.08 3.31
N LEU A 700 -2.09 20.77 2.27
CA LEU A 700 -2.13 22.23 2.26
C LEU A 700 -3.37 22.69 3.02
N VAL A 701 -3.23 23.78 3.76
CA VAL A 701 -4.32 24.48 4.44
C VAL A 701 -4.39 25.92 3.93
N VAL A 702 -5.56 26.31 3.44
CA VAL A 702 -5.80 27.62 2.83
C VAL A 702 -6.90 28.35 3.59
N CYS A 703 -6.69 29.65 3.84
CA CYS A 703 -7.70 30.59 4.30
C CYS A 703 -8.17 31.46 3.13
N CYS A 704 -9.48 31.48 2.87
CA CYS A 704 -10.06 32.28 1.80
C CYS A 704 -11.51 32.70 2.12
N SER A 705 -12.02 33.72 1.43
CA SER A 705 -13.42 34.14 1.60
C SER A 705 -14.39 33.03 1.21
N SER A 706 -15.59 32.99 1.81
CA SER A 706 -16.65 32.02 1.52
C SER A 706 -16.94 31.81 0.02
N ILE A 707 -16.94 32.89 -0.78
CA ILE A 707 -17.17 32.83 -2.23
C ILE A 707 -16.13 31.94 -2.95
N TYR A 708 -14.86 32.05 -2.55
CA TYR A 708 -13.79 31.22 -3.13
C TYR A 708 -13.77 29.83 -2.51
N SER A 709 -14.11 29.72 -1.23
CA SER A 709 -14.21 28.44 -0.56
C SER A 709 -15.20 27.50 -1.25
N GLU A 710 -16.42 27.97 -1.56
CA GLU A 710 -17.41 27.18 -2.30
C GLU A 710 -16.88 26.69 -3.65
N LYS A 711 -16.16 27.55 -4.39
CA LYS A 711 -15.56 27.20 -5.69
C LYS A 711 -14.47 26.16 -5.55
N LEU A 712 -13.62 26.28 -4.54
CA LEU A 712 -12.51 25.36 -4.28
C LEU A 712 -13.05 23.98 -3.85
N ILE A 713 -14.08 23.93 -3.01
CA ILE A 713 -14.74 22.67 -2.61
C ILE A 713 -15.41 21.99 -3.81
N GLN A 714 -16.07 22.74 -4.69
CA GLN A 714 -16.77 22.16 -5.84
C GLN A 714 -15.84 21.59 -6.92
N GLN A 715 -14.64 22.15 -7.08
CA GLN A 715 -13.73 21.84 -8.20
C GLN A 715 -12.39 21.22 -7.76
N GLY A 716 -12.18 21.01 -6.47
CA GLY A 716 -10.92 20.50 -5.92
C GLY A 716 -11.13 19.56 -4.73
N PRO A 717 -10.03 19.04 -4.14
CA PRO A 717 -10.07 18.09 -3.04
C PRO A 717 -10.30 18.75 -1.67
N TRP A 718 -10.85 19.97 -1.67
CA TRP A 718 -10.88 20.82 -0.48
C TRP A 718 -12.07 20.50 0.42
N ILE A 719 -11.82 20.50 1.73
CA ILE A 719 -12.84 20.31 2.77
C ILE A 719 -12.73 21.49 3.74
N LYS A 720 -13.86 22.15 4.02
CA LYS A 720 -13.94 23.19 5.05
C LYS A 720 -13.84 22.57 6.43
N ILE A 721 -12.93 23.08 7.26
CA ILE A 721 -12.68 22.58 8.62
C ILE A 721 -12.87 23.64 9.71
N GLY A 722 -13.20 24.88 9.33
CA GLY A 722 -13.30 25.98 10.27
C GLY A 722 -13.39 27.34 9.61
N PHE A 723 -13.30 28.38 10.43
CA PHE A 723 -13.34 29.78 9.99
C PHE A 723 -12.60 30.71 10.96
N ILE A 724 -12.36 31.93 10.50
CA ILE A 724 -11.70 33.01 11.25
C ILE A 724 -12.75 34.02 11.72
N SER A 725 -12.62 34.51 12.95
CA SER A 725 -13.49 35.55 13.51
C SER A 725 -12.71 36.52 14.40
N GLU A 726 -13.33 37.68 14.69
CA GLU A 726 -12.85 38.65 15.69
C GLU A 726 -13.08 38.17 17.14
#